data_AF-A0A2T0K2X4-F1
#
_entry.id   AF-A0A2T0K2X4-F1
#
_cell.length_a   1.000
_cell.length_b   1.000
_cell.length_c   1.000
_cell.angle_alpha   90.00
_cell.angle_beta   90.00
_cell.angle_gamma   90.00
#
_symmetry.space_group_name_H-M   'P 1'
#
loop_
_entity.id
_entity.type
_entity.pdbx_description
1 polymer ?
#
loop_
_entity_poly.entity_id
_entity_poly.type
_entity_poly.pdbx_seq_one_letter_code
_entity_poly.pdbx_strand_id
1 'polypeptide(L)'
;MIISVNPMGSAELERHRPVSDAGLGTLLTERGNLPLDRLDVRATISGLLVRTELTTEFVNAHDTALEATYVFPLPDRAAVTGMTMTAADRVVTAELHERGAARQQYDEAIAAGRRASIAEEERPDVFTMRVGNILPGERVVVRLRLVGPLAYEDGAATFRFPLVVAPRYVPGVPLPGPSAGDGQQSDTDAVPDASRISPPVLLPGFPNPLRLSINVDIDPAGLELGEVRSSLHTVTEHDGSLRIQPGERADRDFVLRLAYAPGGESAVAVPDPAGEGDGDSEGGQGTYQLVVLPPEASAAPRPKDVVLLLDRSGSMGGWKMVAARRAAARVIDTLTADDRFAVLTFDHVVDRPDGLGDGLVEATDRHRFRAVEHLARADARGGTELLAPLTSALALLADSPGRDRVLVLVTDGQVGNEDQIVKQVSPLIGAIRVHTVGIDRAVNAGFLGRLAAIGAGRAELVESEDRLDEAMEQIHRRIGAPVVTGISVTGDGFSPLDGTRSPSRLPGLYPGAPLVITGRYTGTPDGALTVTGRTRDDQEFRTAVAVQRSSETAVTSLWARARLRDLEDAYSSGDLSLEPEIVRTSLRFGVLCRFTAFVAVDERVVNEGGDARRVTQPVEMPSGWETPDAPPPPAPFFMAASSPFPGAVGAGAPGAVPPMPPMPAPGSPAPGRPGFVPPRAKRASAPDSVAESGAPDAGRSSGADATSRLDSAPAPAFGAPPPPAQSGIPASAVPRGFSGLVGRGRAAGAPARSRSRHSGSADGGLSVDELRELVAVEVTRLREAEGLPALDRRDLLDDLASRLTVLLEPVSDTSLDPVRELVTLLHGDGPLDDRWAAAIRVLEEFATGKPVPKRSFWKS
;
A
#
# COMPACT_ATOMS: atom_id res chain seq x y z
N MET A 1 26.34 36.21 -18.48
CA MET A 1 27.21 35.04 -18.72
C MET A 1 26.88 34.53 -20.12
N ILE A 2 27.81 34.64 -21.08
CA ILE A 2 27.60 34.11 -22.44
C ILE A 2 28.11 32.68 -22.43
N ILE A 3 27.22 31.72 -22.56
CA ILE A 3 27.59 30.31 -22.73
C ILE A 3 27.81 30.10 -24.23
N SER A 4 29.07 29.89 -24.62
CA SER A 4 29.41 29.49 -25.99
C SER A 4 29.24 27.98 -26.07
N VAL A 5 28.25 27.51 -26.85
CA VAL A 5 28.06 26.10 -27.13
C VAL A 5 28.84 25.78 -28.40
N ASN A 6 29.96 25.07 -28.27
CA ASN A 6 30.68 24.54 -29.43
C ASN A 6 29.90 23.35 -30.01
N PRO A 7 29.61 23.35 -31.32
CA PRO A 7 29.05 22.18 -31.97
C PRO A 7 30.05 21.01 -31.92
N MET A 8 29.55 19.80 -31.66
CA MET A 8 30.37 18.58 -31.60
C MET A 8 31.10 18.33 -32.92
N GLY A 9 32.36 17.88 -32.81
CA GLY A 9 33.17 17.52 -33.97
C GLY A 9 32.72 16.21 -34.63
N SER A 10 33.13 15.98 -35.87
CA SER A 10 32.80 14.75 -36.63
C SER A 10 33.24 13.47 -35.93
N ALA A 11 34.39 13.49 -35.25
CA ALA A 11 34.90 12.35 -34.49
C ALA A 11 34.12 12.08 -33.18
N GLU A 12 33.43 13.08 -32.61
CA GLU A 12 32.51 12.88 -31.48
C GLU A 12 31.20 12.28 -31.96
N LEU A 13 30.67 12.74 -33.09
CA LEU A 13 29.50 12.18 -33.76
C LEU A 13 29.66 10.69 -34.10
N GLU A 14 30.86 10.27 -34.49
CA GLU A 14 31.16 8.85 -34.80
C GLU A 14 31.20 7.94 -33.56
N ARG A 15 31.36 8.50 -32.35
CA ARG A 15 31.27 7.74 -31.09
C ARG A 15 29.82 7.52 -30.62
N HIS A 16 28.88 8.32 -31.14
CA HIS A 16 27.47 8.16 -30.82
C HIS A 16 26.84 7.04 -31.65
N ARG A 17 26.33 6.00 -30.98
CA ARG A 17 25.41 5.05 -31.61
C ARG A 17 23.98 5.58 -31.43
N PRO A 18 23.24 5.90 -32.51
CA PRO A 18 21.82 6.19 -32.39
C PRO A 18 21.12 4.93 -31.89
N VAL A 19 20.51 5.02 -30.71
CA VAL A 19 19.62 3.98 -30.19
C VAL A 19 18.23 4.36 -30.65
N SER A 20 17.64 3.54 -31.52
CA SER A 20 16.23 3.69 -31.86
C SER A 20 15.42 3.66 -30.57
N ASP A 21 14.49 4.61 -30.43
CA ASP A 21 13.56 4.77 -29.29
C ASP A 21 14.08 5.52 -28.05
N ALA A 22 15.30 6.07 -28.07
CA ALA A 22 15.85 6.78 -26.91
C ALA A 22 15.16 8.13 -26.57
N GLY A 23 14.21 8.63 -27.37
CA GLY A 23 13.56 9.93 -27.14
C GLY A 23 14.47 11.14 -27.41
N LEU A 24 13.88 12.34 -27.49
CA LEU A 24 14.59 13.59 -27.76
C LEU A 24 15.00 14.24 -26.43
N GLY A 25 16.30 14.45 -26.19
CA GLY A 25 16.83 15.07 -24.95
C GLY A 25 17.49 14.12 -23.94
N THR A 26 17.67 12.85 -24.30
CA THR A 26 18.21 11.83 -23.38
C THR A 26 19.73 11.96 -23.23
N LEU A 27 20.19 12.28 -22.03
CA LEU A 27 21.61 12.29 -21.68
C LEU A 27 22.11 10.84 -21.58
N LEU A 28 22.85 10.41 -22.60
CA LEU A 28 23.64 9.18 -22.52
C LEU A 28 24.82 9.44 -21.58
N THR A 29 24.93 8.65 -20.51
CA THR A 29 26.15 8.60 -19.72
C THR A 29 26.84 7.28 -20.03
N GLU A 30 28.13 7.32 -20.33
CA GLU A 30 28.95 6.12 -20.55
C GLU A 30 29.07 5.26 -19.28
N ARG A 31 28.66 5.80 -18.12
CA ARG A 31 28.84 5.20 -16.80
C ARG A 31 27.63 4.40 -16.33
N GLY A 32 26.47 4.46 -16.98
CA GLY A 32 25.23 3.92 -16.40
C GLY A 32 24.71 4.81 -15.26
N ASN A 33 23.39 4.84 -15.05
CA ASN A 33 22.78 5.91 -14.25
C ASN A 33 22.26 5.47 -12.89
N LEU A 34 21.89 4.19 -12.74
CA LEU A 34 21.12 3.69 -11.60
C LEU A 34 21.74 2.41 -11.05
N PRO A 35 21.80 2.24 -9.72
CA PRO A 35 22.51 1.12 -9.11
C PRO A 35 21.78 -0.23 -9.26
N LEU A 36 20.45 -0.27 -9.34
CA LEU A 36 19.71 -1.53 -9.45
C LEU A 36 19.77 -2.07 -10.89
N ASP A 37 20.40 -3.24 -11.05
CA ASP A 37 20.71 -3.86 -12.35
C ASP A 37 19.80 -5.08 -12.64
N ARG A 38 19.38 -5.82 -11.61
CA ARG A 38 18.52 -7.01 -11.74
C ARG A 38 17.49 -7.11 -10.61
N LEU A 39 16.29 -7.55 -10.99
CA LEU A 39 15.20 -7.97 -10.12
C LEU A 39 14.71 -9.36 -10.56
N ASP A 40 15.00 -10.40 -9.77
CA ASP A 40 14.64 -11.80 -10.06
C ASP A 40 13.70 -12.33 -8.98
N VAL A 41 12.51 -12.76 -9.40
CA VAL A 41 11.50 -13.37 -8.54
C VAL A 41 11.42 -14.85 -8.89
N ARG A 42 11.63 -15.72 -7.91
CA ARG A 42 11.41 -17.16 -8.05
C ARG A 42 10.35 -17.60 -7.05
N ALA A 43 9.20 -18.02 -7.55
CA ALA A 43 8.10 -18.49 -6.74
C ALA A 43 7.93 -20.01 -6.91
N THR A 44 7.73 -20.71 -5.80
CA THR A 44 7.33 -22.12 -5.78
C THR A 44 5.98 -22.20 -5.07
N ILE A 45 4.95 -22.53 -5.83
CA ILE A 45 3.58 -22.70 -5.35
C ILE A 45 3.39 -24.18 -5.01
N SER A 46 2.95 -24.46 -3.79
CA SER A 46 2.56 -25.79 -3.35
C SER A 46 1.19 -25.71 -2.69
N GLY A 47 0.16 -26.18 -3.41
CA GLY A 47 -1.24 -26.03 -3.02
C GLY A 47 -1.67 -24.56 -2.89
N LEU A 48 -1.98 -24.13 -1.66
CA LEU A 48 -2.40 -22.74 -1.33
C LEU A 48 -1.30 -21.91 -0.63
N LEU A 49 -0.04 -22.37 -0.70
CA LEU A 49 1.11 -21.69 -0.16
C LEU A 49 2.11 -21.36 -1.27
N VAL A 50 2.75 -20.19 -1.18
CA VAL A 50 3.84 -19.81 -2.08
C VAL A 50 5.09 -19.49 -1.28
N ARG A 51 6.23 -20.04 -1.72
CA ARG A 51 7.56 -19.63 -1.27
C ARG A 51 8.18 -18.77 -2.36
N THR A 52 8.64 -17.59 -2.00
CA THR A 52 9.23 -16.66 -2.97
C THR A 52 10.66 -16.30 -2.55
N GLU A 53 11.57 -16.34 -3.50
CA GLU A 53 12.91 -15.79 -3.36
C GLU A 53 13.03 -14.57 -4.26
N LEU A 54 13.25 -13.41 -3.65
CA LEU A 54 13.50 -12.16 -4.35
C LEU A 54 15.01 -11.90 -4.36
N THR A 55 15.62 -11.85 -5.53
CA THR A 55 17.02 -11.48 -5.70
C THR A 55 17.12 -10.12 -6.38
N THR A 56 17.75 -9.18 -5.70
CA THR A 56 18.07 -7.85 -6.20
C THR A 56 19.58 -7.72 -6.36
N GLU A 57 20.00 -7.05 -7.42
CA GLU A 57 21.41 -6.92 -7.75
C GLU A 57 21.76 -5.46 -7.98
N PHE A 58 22.72 -4.98 -7.20
CA PHE A 58 23.23 -3.62 -7.26
C PHE A 58 24.61 -3.60 -7.90
N VAL A 59 24.83 -2.65 -8.80
CA VAL A 59 26.10 -2.43 -9.48
C VAL A 59 26.51 -0.98 -9.26
N ASN A 60 27.69 -0.77 -8.70
CA ASN A 60 28.25 0.56 -8.63
C ASN A 60 29.00 0.90 -9.92
N ALA A 61 28.41 1.80 -10.69
CA ALA A 61 28.98 2.27 -11.94
C ALA A 61 29.69 3.64 -11.81
N HIS A 62 29.78 4.15 -10.58
CA HIS A 62 30.50 5.36 -10.21
C HIS A 62 31.95 5.04 -9.77
N ASP A 63 32.77 6.08 -9.72
CA ASP A 63 34.18 6.05 -9.28
C ASP A 63 34.36 6.24 -7.76
N THR A 64 33.26 6.43 -7.03
CA THR A 64 33.22 6.51 -5.57
C THR A 64 32.38 5.37 -4.99
N ALA A 65 32.59 5.03 -3.72
CA ALA A 65 31.73 4.07 -3.03
C ALA A 65 30.27 4.56 -3.02
N LEU A 66 29.31 3.62 -3.08
CA LEU A 66 27.88 3.94 -3.04
C LEU A 66 27.19 3.40 -1.81
N GLU A 67 26.20 4.16 -1.37
CA GLU A 67 25.09 3.69 -0.58
C GLU A 67 23.82 3.82 -1.41
N ALA A 68 23.22 2.68 -1.75
CA ALA A 68 22.01 2.61 -2.56
C ALA A 68 20.79 2.37 -1.67
N THR A 69 19.77 3.21 -1.80
CA THR A 69 18.44 3.02 -1.19
C THR A 69 17.46 2.56 -2.26
N TYR A 70 16.78 1.43 -2.05
CA TYR A 70 15.71 0.95 -2.92
C TYR A 70 14.42 0.77 -2.11
N VAL A 71 13.37 1.48 -2.53
CA VAL A 71 12.02 1.33 -1.97
C VAL A 71 11.21 0.50 -2.95
N PHE A 72 10.67 -0.63 -2.50
CA PHE A 72 10.07 -1.64 -3.37
C PHE A 72 8.87 -2.28 -2.70
N PRO A 73 7.91 -2.81 -3.48
CA PRO A 73 6.75 -3.45 -2.89
C PRO A 73 6.99 -4.94 -2.64
N LEU A 74 6.24 -5.50 -1.69
CA LEU A 74 6.11 -6.95 -1.50
C LEU A 74 4.62 -7.29 -1.27
N PRO A 75 4.21 -8.55 -1.47
CA PRO A 75 2.85 -8.96 -1.13
C PRO A 75 2.57 -8.70 0.36
N ASP A 76 1.46 -8.02 0.66
CA ASP A 76 1.11 -7.50 1.99
C ASP A 76 1.03 -8.57 3.09
N ARG A 77 0.62 -9.78 2.71
CA ARG A 77 0.50 -10.95 3.61
C ARG A 77 1.71 -11.90 3.54
N ALA A 78 2.75 -11.57 2.77
CA ALA A 78 3.97 -12.37 2.78
C ALA A 78 4.76 -12.13 4.07
N ALA A 79 5.25 -13.22 4.64
CA ALA A 79 6.21 -13.25 5.74
C ALA A 79 7.62 -13.20 5.14
N VAL A 80 8.37 -12.11 5.37
CA VAL A 80 9.81 -12.10 5.05
C VAL A 80 10.53 -12.83 6.18
N THR A 81 11.13 -13.98 5.87
CA THR A 81 11.69 -14.92 6.85
C THR A 81 13.21 -14.99 6.83
N GLY A 82 13.86 -14.32 5.89
CA GLY A 82 15.31 -14.27 5.84
C GLY A 82 15.84 -13.35 4.78
N MET A 83 17.08 -12.93 4.99
CA MET A 83 17.83 -12.06 4.09
C MET A 83 19.30 -12.51 4.04
N THR A 84 19.90 -12.44 2.86
CA THR A 84 21.34 -12.66 2.67
C THR A 84 21.90 -11.58 1.76
N MET A 85 23.14 -11.16 2.03
CA MET A 85 23.91 -10.24 1.18
C MET A 85 25.12 -11.00 0.64
N THR A 86 25.33 -10.94 -0.66
CA THR A 86 26.52 -11.48 -1.31
C THR A 86 27.34 -10.36 -1.93
N ALA A 87 28.59 -10.22 -1.51
CA ALA A 87 29.53 -9.23 -2.02
C ALA A 87 30.94 -9.85 -2.09
N ALA A 88 31.67 -9.62 -3.17
CA ALA A 88 33.02 -10.17 -3.38
C ALA A 88 33.14 -11.68 -3.03
N ASP A 89 32.21 -12.49 -3.57
CA ASP A 89 32.09 -13.94 -3.36
C ASP A 89 31.84 -14.42 -1.91
N ARG A 90 31.53 -13.50 -0.99
CA ARG A 90 31.15 -13.82 0.39
C ARG A 90 29.66 -13.65 0.59
N VAL A 91 29.04 -14.65 1.23
CA VAL A 91 27.64 -14.60 1.64
C VAL A 91 27.57 -14.26 3.12
N VAL A 92 26.92 -13.17 3.46
CA VAL A 92 26.60 -12.74 4.82
C VAL A 92 25.11 -12.99 5.05
N THR A 93 24.79 -13.76 6.09
CA THR A 93 23.40 -13.96 6.50
C THR A 93 22.98 -12.80 7.38
N ALA A 94 21.83 -12.18 7.07
CA ALA A 94 21.31 -11.10 7.88
C ALA A 94 20.66 -11.65 9.16
N GLU A 95 20.77 -10.89 10.23
CA GLU A 95 20.10 -11.18 11.50
C GLU A 95 18.90 -10.26 11.67
N LEU A 96 17.81 -10.80 12.21
CA LEU A 96 16.61 -10.03 12.55
C LEU A 96 16.79 -9.42 13.93
N HIS A 97 16.75 -8.09 14.00
CA HIS A 97 16.87 -7.33 15.23
C HIS A 97 15.69 -6.36 15.39
N GLU A 98 15.51 -5.81 16.59
CA GLU A 98 14.65 -4.65 16.77
C GLU A 98 15.12 -3.51 15.83
N ARG A 99 14.17 -2.80 15.21
CA ARG A 99 14.44 -1.85 14.13
C ARG A 99 15.48 -0.78 14.51
N GLY A 100 15.39 -0.25 15.74
CA GLY A 100 16.36 0.73 16.24
C GLY A 100 17.78 0.16 16.34
N ALA A 101 17.92 -1.05 16.89
CA ALA A 101 19.20 -1.74 17.03
C ALA A 101 19.79 -2.12 15.66
N ALA A 102 18.97 -2.61 14.74
CA ALA A 102 19.40 -2.95 13.37
C ALA A 102 19.93 -1.73 12.61
N ARG A 103 19.24 -0.57 12.73
CA ARG A 103 19.69 0.69 12.13
C ARG A 103 21.00 1.15 12.71
N GLN A 104 21.13 1.14 14.03
CA GLN A 104 22.38 1.49 14.71
C GLN A 104 23.53 0.61 14.22
N GLN A 105 23.33 -0.71 14.16
CA GLN A 105 24.34 -1.66 13.69
C GLN A 105 24.74 -1.41 12.24
N TYR A 106 23.77 -1.11 11.36
CA TYR A 106 24.05 -0.73 9.97
C TYR A 106 24.85 0.57 9.92
N ASP A 107 24.39 1.63 10.59
CA ASP A 107 25.03 2.95 10.52
C ASP A 107 26.46 2.92 11.08
N GLU A 108 26.69 2.18 12.16
CA GLU A 108 28.03 1.91 12.71
C GLU A 108 28.92 1.12 11.74
N ALA A 109 28.35 0.17 10.99
CA ALA A 109 29.07 -0.56 9.96
C ALA A 109 29.46 0.34 8.78
N ILE A 110 28.54 1.18 8.30
CA ILE A 110 28.82 2.13 7.22
C ILE A 110 29.90 3.13 7.64
N ALA A 111 29.78 3.71 8.84
CA ALA A 111 30.77 4.64 9.39
C ALA A 111 32.15 4.00 9.60
N ALA A 112 32.20 2.70 9.92
CA ALA A 112 33.43 1.93 10.01
C ALA A 112 33.99 1.48 8.65
N GLY A 113 33.38 1.90 7.53
CA GLY A 113 33.82 1.53 6.18
C GLY A 113 33.52 0.09 5.79
N ARG A 114 32.64 -0.61 6.52
CA ARG A 114 32.25 -2.00 6.26
C ARG A 114 31.05 -2.07 5.32
N ARG A 115 30.94 -3.16 4.54
CA ARG A 115 29.72 -3.41 3.76
C ARG A 115 28.60 -3.79 4.69
N ALA A 116 27.44 -3.18 4.49
CA ALA A 116 26.25 -3.59 5.20
C ALA A 116 25.03 -3.47 4.30
N SER A 117 24.02 -4.27 4.60
CA SER A 117 22.69 -4.12 4.03
C SER A 117 21.65 -4.21 5.14
N ILE A 118 20.57 -3.47 5.00
CA ILE A 118 19.42 -3.49 5.91
C ILE A 118 18.13 -3.52 5.10
N ALA A 119 17.14 -4.29 5.55
CA ALA A 119 15.79 -4.32 4.99
C ALA A 119 14.74 -4.05 6.07
N GLU A 120 13.82 -3.13 5.79
CA GLU A 120 12.83 -2.60 6.72
C GLU A 120 11.44 -2.60 6.07
N GLU A 121 10.39 -2.80 6.88
CA GLU A 121 8.99 -2.62 6.47
C GLU A 121 8.51 -1.22 6.87
N GLU A 122 8.11 -0.39 5.91
CA GLU A 122 7.58 0.97 6.16
C GLU A 122 6.05 0.99 6.10
N ARG A 123 5.45 0.17 5.23
CA ARG A 123 4.00 -0.09 5.13
C ARG A 123 3.77 -1.57 4.87
N PRO A 124 2.53 -2.08 4.99
CA PRO A 124 2.28 -3.50 4.76
C PRO A 124 2.82 -4.06 3.45
N ASP A 125 2.80 -3.24 2.40
CA ASP A 125 3.23 -3.55 1.05
C ASP A 125 4.45 -2.73 0.59
N VAL A 126 5.05 -1.87 1.42
CA VAL A 126 6.19 -1.02 1.06
C VAL A 126 7.38 -1.28 1.97
N PHE A 127 8.51 -1.65 1.36
CA PHE A 127 9.74 -2.02 2.03
C PHE A 127 10.88 -1.15 1.53
N THR A 128 11.84 -0.90 2.41
CA THR A 128 13.07 -0.19 2.08
C THR A 128 14.25 -1.11 2.30
N MET A 129 15.15 -1.13 1.34
CA MET A 129 16.46 -1.77 1.48
C MET A 129 17.56 -0.75 1.24
N ARG A 130 18.54 -0.71 2.13
CA ARG A 130 19.77 0.06 1.93
C ARG A 130 20.96 -0.88 1.81
N VAL A 131 21.84 -0.60 0.86
CA VAL A 131 23.08 -1.35 0.64
C VAL A 131 24.23 -0.34 0.58
N GLY A 132 25.08 -0.37 1.60
CA GLY A 132 26.16 0.60 1.77
C GLY A 132 27.55 0.05 1.46
N ASN A 133 28.46 0.96 1.14
CA ASN A 133 29.85 0.67 0.78
C ASN A 133 30.00 -0.30 -0.40
N ILE A 134 29.16 -0.15 -1.44
CA ILE A 134 29.36 -0.81 -2.74
C ILE A 134 30.55 -0.13 -3.42
N LEU A 135 31.67 -0.83 -3.59
CA LEU A 135 32.89 -0.23 -4.18
C LEU A 135 32.76 0.03 -5.69
N PRO A 136 33.56 0.92 -6.28
CA PRO A 136 33.55 1.15 -7.73
C PRO A 136 33.67 -0.14 -8.55
N GLY A 137 32.75 -0.35 -9.49
CA GLY A 137 32.67 -1.56 -10.32
C GLY A 137 32.19 -2.82 -9.60
N GLU A 138 31.91 -2.75 -8.30
CA GLU A 138 31.46 -3.89 -7.51
C GLU A 138 29.97 -4.21 -7.77
N ARG A 139 29.65 -5.49 -7.59
CA ARG A 139 28.31 -6.06 -7.65
C ARG A 139 27.95 -6.64 -6.29
N VAL A 140 26.81 -6.22 -5.75
CA VAL A 140 26.26 -6.73 -4.49
C VAL A 140 24.88 -7.30 -4.75
N VAL A 141 24.66 -8.53 -4.29
CA VAL A 141 23.39 -9.24 -4.45
C VAL A 141 22.71 -9.35 -3.10
N VAL A 142 21.48 -8.86 -2.99
CA VAL A 142 20.65 -9.06 -1.80
C VAL A 142 19.50 -9.99 -2.14
N ARG A 143 19.29 -11.00 -1.29
CA ARG A 143 18.29 -12.04 -1.49
C ARG A 143 17.38 -12.14 -0.28
N LEU A 144 16.09 -11.92 -0.49
CA LEU A 144 15.03 -12.08 0.50
C LEU A 144 14.30 -13.40 0.28
N ARG A 145 13.96 -14.08 1.38
CA ARG A 145 13.10 -15.26 1.39
C ARG A 145 11.76 -14.91 1.99
N LEU A 146 10.70 -15.29 1.31
CA LEU A 146 9.33 -14.98 1.67
C LEU A 146 8.45 -16.22 1.63
N VAL A 147 7.44 -16.23 2.49
CA VAL A 147 6.36 -17.21 2.49
C VAL A 147 5.05 -16.47 2.48
N GLY A 148 4.15 -16.77 1.55
CA GLY A 148 2.85 -16.10 1.41
C GLY A 148 1.70 -17.10 1.24
N PRO A 149 0.48 -16.72 1.67
CA PRO A 149 -0.71 -17.48 1.31
C PRO A 149 -1.14 -17.13 -0.12
N LEU A 150 -1.75 -18.08 -0.84
CA LEU A 150 -2.53 -17.74 -2.04
C LEU A 150 -3.97 -17.41 -1.64
N ALA A 151 -4.51 -16.32 -2.17
CA ALA A 151 -5.91 -16.01 -2.01
C ALA A 151 -6.74 -17.00 -2.85
N TYR A 152 -7.50 -17.88 -2.19
CA TYR A 152 -8.38 -18.85 -2.87
C TYR A 152 -9.83 -18.40 -2.82
N GLU A 153 -10.44 -18.26 -3.99
CA GLU A 153 -11.82 -17.79 -4.14
C GLU A 153 -12.47 -18.39 -5.38
N ASP A 154 -13.75 -18.76 -5.29
CA ASP A 154 -14.55 -19.22 -6.44
C ASP A 154 -13.86 -20.31 -7.29
N GLY A 155 -13.11 -21.21 -6.64
CA GLY A 155 -12.39 -22.29 -7.34
C GLY A 155 -11.04 -21.88 -7.93
N ALA A 156 -10.51 -20.70 -7.62
CA ALA A 156 -9.22 -20.26 -8.13
C ALA A 156 -8.32 -19.67 -7.03
N ALA A 157 -7.05 -20.09 -7.01
CA ALA A 157 -6.00 -19.46 -6.21
C ALA A 157 -5.33 -18.34 -7.01
N THR A 158 -5.08 -17.20 -6.37
CA THR A 158 -4.40 -16.06 -6.99
C THR A 158 -3.06 -15.80 -6.31
N PHE A 159 -1.99 -15.87 -7.10
CA PHE A 159 -0.66 -15.38 -6.72
C PHE A 159 -0.47 -13.99 -7.33
N ARG A 160 -0.32 -12.98 -6.47
CA ARG A 160 -0.04 -11.59 -6.88
C ARG A 160 1.33 -11.18 -6.31
N PHE A 161 2.22 -10.73 -7.18
CA PHE A 161 3.52 -10.18 -6.80
C PHE A 161 3.63 -8.74 -7.33
N PRO A 162 3.63 -7.73 -6.45
CA PRO A 162 3.75 -6.34 -6.88
C PRO A 162 5.18 -6.02 -7.32
N LEU A 163 5.34 -5.14 -8.31
CA LEU A 163 6.65 -4.77 -8.88
C LEU A 163 6.98 -3.28 -8.78
N VAL A 164 5.99 -2.44 -8.52
CA VAL A 164 6.15 -0.98 -8.46
C VAL A 164 5.46 -0.40 -7.23
N VAL A 165 6.12 0.53 -6.55
CA VAL A 165 5.47 1.38 -5.53
C VAL A 165 4.83 2.55 -6.28
N ALA A 166 3.51 2.54 -6.38
CA ALA A 166 2.79 3.64 -7.01
C ALA A 166 2.87 4.92 -6.15
N PRO A 167 2.87 6.12 -6.77
CA PRO A 167 2.82 7.38 -6.03
C PRO A 167 1.58 7.45 -5.14
N ARG A 168 1.77 7.83 -3.87
CA ARG A 168 0.69 7.94 -2.88
C ARG A 168 0.33 9.41 -2.62
N TYR A 169 -0.95 9.66 -2.41
CA TYR A 169 -1.45 10.95 -1.95
C TYR A 169 -1.03 11.18 -0.48
N VAL A 170 -0.31 12.28 -0.23
CA VAL A 170 0.17 12.66 1.11
C VAL A 170 -0.55 13.94 1.53
N PRO A 171 -1.58 13.83 2.38
CA PRO A 171 -2.27 15.00 2.92
C PRO A 171 -1.48 15.66 4.05
N GLY A 172 -1.98 16.81 4.51
CA GLY A 172 -1.47 17.50 5.70
C GLY A 172 -0.47 18.61 5.40
N VAL A 173 0.06 19.19 6.49
CA VAL A 173 1.01 20.29 6.44
C VAL A 173 2.44 19.75 6.57
N PRO A 174 3.39 20.15 5.71
CA PRO A 174 4.78 19.74 5.83
C PRO A 174 5.40 20.06 7.19
N LEU A 175 6.10 19.09 7.78
CA LEU A 175 6.80 19.24 9.04
C LEU A 175 8.13 19.96 8.84
N PRO A 176 8.55 20.84 9.77
CA PRO A 176 9.88 21.43 9.74
C PRO A 176 10.94 20.42 10.16
N GLY A 177 12.10 20.44 9.51
CA GLY A 177 13.26 19.62 9.88
C GLY A 177 13.76 18.73 8.74
N PRO A 178 14.73 17.84 9.02
CA PRO A 178 15.20 16.87 8.05
C PRO A 178 14.12 15.80 7.80
N SER A 179 14.04 15.32 6.55
CA SER A 179 13.17 14.22 6.17
C SER A 179 13.55 12.91 6.88
N ALA A 180 12.54 12.10 7.17
CA ALA A 180 12.69 10.78 7.79
C ALA A 180 13.35 9.75 6.85
N GLY A 181 13.27 9.96 5.53
CA GLY A 181 13.82 9.12 4.46
C GLY A 181 14.32 9.93 3.26
N ASP A 182 14.69 9.22 2.18
CA ASP A 182 15.33 9.80 0.98
C ASP A 182 14.38 9.93 -0.24
N GLY A 183 13.07 9.85 0.00
CA GLY A 183 12.02 9.97 -1.02
C GLY A 183 11.77 11.42 -1.48
N GLN A 184 10.77 11.58 -2.35
CA GLN A 184 10.48 12.87 -3.01
C GLN A 184 9.43 13.72 -2.28
N GLN A 185 8.56 13.11 -1.48
CA GLN A 185 7.52 13.86 -0.77
C GLN A 185 8.01 14.31 0.61
N SER A 186 7.63 15.52 0.99
CA SER A 186 7.88 16.05 2.34
C SER A 186 7.05 15.30 3.38
N ASP A 187 7.63 15.06 4.54
CA ASP A 187 6.91 14.53 5.70
C ASP A 187 5.88 15.55 6.19
N THR A 188 4.68 15.09 6.54
CA THR A 188 3.57 15.95 6.99
C THR A 188 3.07 15.54 8.37
N ASP A 189 2.24 16.37 8.99
CA ASP A 189 1.55 16.04 10.24
C ASP A 189 0.62 14.83 10.12
N ALA A 190 0.06 14.57 8.94
CA ALA A 190 -0.76 13.39 8.64
C ALA A 190 0.07 12.16 8.21
N VAL A 191 1.23 12.37 7.59
CA VAL A 191 2.15 11.33 7.14
C VAL A 191 3.60 11.70 7.54
N PRO A 192 3.98 11.49 8.82
CA PRO A 192 5.27 11.95 9.35
C PRO A 192 6.51 11.26 8.74
N ASP A 193 6.29 10.27 7.88
CA ASP A 193 7.30 9.45 7.22
C ASP A 193 7.06 9.34 5.71
N ALA A 194 6.36 10.31 5.10
CA ALA A 194 6.06 10.34 3.67
C ALA A 194 7.30 10.15 2.79
N SER A 195 8.44 10.69 3.20
CA SER A 195 9.73 10.56 2.54
C SER A 195 10.29 9.12 2.52
N ARG A 196 9.76 8.19 3.31
CA ARG A 196 10.16 6.77 3.28
C ARG A 196 9.34 5.92 2.32
N ILE A 197 8.15 6.38 1.96
CA ILE A 197 7.18 5.66 1.13
C ILE A 197 7.02 6.27 -0.27
N SER A 198 7.78 7.31 -0.58
CA SER A 198 7.69 8.09 -1.83
C SER A 198 8.98 7.99 -2.66
N PRO A 199 9.32 6.82 -3.22
CA PRO A 199 10.49 6.71 -4.07
C PRO A 199 10.43 7.71 -5.24
N PRO A 200 11.59 8.20 -5.72
CA PRO A 200 11.64 8.94 -6.96
C PRO A 200 11.09 8.10 -8.12
N VAL A 201 10.51 8.75 -9.11
CA VAL A 201 9.86 8.06 -10.22
C VAL A 201 10.57 8.37 -11.52
N LEU A 202 10.77 7.35 -12.34
CA LEU A 202 11.36 7.47 -13.65
C LEU A 202 10.48 8.30 -14.57
N LEU A 203 11.11 9.20 -15.33
CA LEU A 203 10.43 9.94 -16.38
C LEU A 203 9.93 8.97 -17.46
N PRO A 204 8.75 9.20 -18.06
CA PRO A 204 8.26 8.39 -19.16
C PRO A 204 9.27 8.31 -20.30
N GLY A 205 9.44 7.11 -20.86
CA GLY A 205 10.39 6.86 -21.94
C GLY A 205 11.86 6.81 -21.51
N PHE A 206 12.17 6.99 -20.22
CA PHE A 206 13.53 6.79 -19.73
C PHE A 206 13.94 5.32 -19.97
N PRO A 207 15.07 5.06 -20.64
CA PRO A 207 15.55 3.69 -20.83
C PRO A 207 15.98 3.14 -19.48
N ASN A 208 15.13 2.29 -18.89
CA ASN A 208 15.44 1.61 -17.65
C ASN A 208 16.09 0.25 -17.95
N PRO A 209 17.38 0.05 -17.64
CA PRO A 209 18.08 -1.20 -17.93
C PRO A 209 17.76 -2.33 -16.94
N LEU A 210 16.80 -2.14 -16.03
CA LEU A 210 16.44 -3.14 -15.02
C LEU A 210 16.09 -4.50 -15.67
N ARG A 211 16.92 -5.51 -15.40
CA ARG A 211 16.65 -6.87 -15.87
C ARG A 211 15.65 -7.55 -14.94
N LEU A 212 14.38 -7.53 -15.35
CA LEU A 212 13.30 -8.23 -14.67
C LEU A 212 13.22 -9.69 -15.12
N SER A 213 13.11 -10.61 -14.16
CA SER A 213 12.74 -12.01 -14.41
C SER A 213 11.82 -12.52 -13.31
N ILE A 214 10.78 -13.27 -13.72
CA ILE A 214 9.84 -13.93 -12.82
C ILE A 214 9.70 -15.36 -13.31
N ASN A 215 9.97 -16.31 -12.41
CA ASN A 215 9.83 -17.74 -12.66
C ASN A 215 8.90 -18.31 -11.58
N VAL A 216 7.91 -19.10 -11.99
CA VAL A 216 6.94 -19.73 -11.10
C VAL A 216 6.92 -21.23 -11.36
N ASP A 217 7.25 -22.00 -10.32
CA ASP A 217 7.06 -23.44 -10.27
C ASP A 217 5.73 -23.73 -9.56
N ILE A 218 4.92 -24.63 -10.14
CA ILE A 218 3.58 -24.97 -9.63
C ILE A 218 3.53 -26.47 -9.34
N ASP A 219 3.58 -26.79 -8.05
CA ASP A 219 3.19 -28.10 -7.53
C ASP A 219 1.74 -28.02 -7.04
N PRO A 220 0.78 -28.68 -7.70
CA PRO A 220 -0.61 -28.64 -7.27
C PRO A 220 -0.85 -29.36 -5.94
N ALA A 221 0.15 -30.08 -5.39
CA ALA A 221 0.10 -30.72 -4.06
C ALA A 221 -1.12 -31.63 -3.85
N GLY A 222 -1.55 -32.32 -4.91
CA GLY A 222 -2.72 -33.22 -4.90
C GLY A 222 -4.06 -32.55 -5.20
N LEU A 223 -4.10 -31.23 -5.45
CA LEU A 223 -5.27 -30.56 -6.03
C LEU A 223 -5.33 -30.81 -7.54
N GLU A 224 -6.52 -30.92 -8.12
CA GLU A 224 -6.65 -30.96 -9.58
C GLU A 224 -6.52 -29.54 -10.13
N LEU A 225 -5.39 -29.24 -10.80
CA LEU A 225 -5.12 -27.96 -11.43
C LEU A 225 -5.83 -27.88 -12.79
N GLY A 226 -6.65 -26.85 -12.96
CA GLY A 226 -7.34 -26.49 -14.20
C GLY A 226 -6.56 -25.46 -15.02
N GLU A 227 -7.27 -24.46 -15.55
CA GLU A 227 -6.67 -23.39 -16.35
C GLU A 227 -5.76 -22.47 -15.50
N VAL A 228 -4.61 -22.09 -16.09
CA VAL A 228 -3.68 -21.12 -15.51
C VAL A 228 -3.69 -19.85 -16.37
N ARG A 229 -4.02 -18.70 -15.77
CA ARG A 229 -4.07 -17.39 -16.44
C ARG A 229 -3.06 -16.44 -15.82
N SER A 230 -2.38 -15.63 -16.62
CA SER A 230 -1.41 -14.64 -16.15
C SER A 230 -1.72 -13.24 -16.67
N SER A 231 -1.45 -12.21 -15.87
CA SER A 231 -1.55 -10.80 -16.28
C SER A 231 -0.42 -10.35 -17.21
N LEU A 232 0.72 -11.05 -17.20
CA LEU A 232 1.85 -10.82 -18.09
C LEU A 232 1.97 -11.94 -19.10
N HIS A 233 2.61 -11.66 -20.23
CA HIS A 233 2.92 -12.70 -21.21
C HIS A 233 3.93 -13.67 -20.59
N THR A 234 3.46 -14.90 -20.37
CA THR A 234 4.28 -15.99 -19.83
C THR A 234 4.51 -17.05 -20.88
N VAL A 235 5.67 -17.68 -20.81
CA VAL A 235 6.05 -18.85 -21.58
C VAL A 235 6.17 -20.00 -20.59
N THR A 236 5.48 -21.11 -20.88
CA THR A 236 5.68 -22.36 -20.14
C THR A 236 6.95 -23.03 -20.64
N GLU A 237 7.90 -23.28 -19.74
CA GLU A 237 9.12 -24.00 -20.04
C GLU A 237 8.87 -25.52 -20.13
N HIS A 238 9.83 -26.27 -20.68
CA HIS A 238 9.68 -27.73 -20.88
C HIS A 238 9.53 -28.52 -19.57
N ASP A 239 9.94 -27.95 -18.45
CA ASP A 239 9.85 -28.53 -17.12
C ASP A 239 8.53 -28.23 -16.39
N GLY A 240 7.61 -27.48 -17.04
CA GLY A 240 6.32 -27.10 -16.47
C GLY A 240 6.34 -25.77 -15.69
N SER A 241 7.51 -25.14 -15.54
CA SER A 241 7.61 -23.81 -14.91
C SER A 241 7.10 -22.71 -15.84
N LEU A 242 6.60 -21.61 -15.27
CA LEU A 242 6.14 -20.44 -16.00
C LEU A 242 7.15 -19.31 -15.87
N ARG A 243 7.50 -18.68 -16.98
CA ARG A 243 8.43 -17.54 -17.00
C ARG A 243 7.88 -16.38 -17.80
N ILE A 244 8.03 -15.16 -17.31
CA ILE A 244 7.65 -13.96 -18.08
C ILE A 244 8.57 -13.77 -19.30
N GLN A 245 8.04 -13.16 -20.37
CA GLN A 245 8.85 -12.83 -21.54
C GLN A 245 9.99 -11.83 -21.20
N PRO A 246 11.18 -11.97 -21.81
CA PRO A 246 12.24 -10.98 -21.65
C PRO A 246 11.82 -9.59 -22.13
N GLY A 247 12.23 -8.55 -21.40
CA GLY A 247 11.98 -7.15 -21.77
C GLY A 247 10.73 -6.52 -21.14
N GLU A 248 9.98 -7.27 -20.32
CA GLU A 248 8.90 -6.73 -19.49
C GLU A 248 9.43 -5.69 -18.49
N ARG A 249 8.61 -4.66 -18.21
CA ARG A 249 8.94 -3.57 -17.28
C ARG A 249 8.35 -3.86 -15.90
N ALA A 250 9.03 -3.41 -14.86
CA ALA A 250 8.54 -3.48 -13.47
C ALA A 250 7.54 -2.33 -13.19
N ASP A 251 6.52 -2.19 -14.02
CA ASP A 251 5.54 -1.08 -13.99
C ASP A 251 4.11 -1.50 -13.61
N ARG A 252 3.90 -2.78 -13.24
CA ARG A 252 2.61 -3.34 -12.83
C ARG A 252 2.79 -4.62 -12.03
N ASP A 253 1.72 -5.06 -11.39
CA ASP A 253 1.74 -6.29 -10.62
C ASP A 253 1.69 -7.53 -11.53
N PHE A 254 2.47 -8.55 -11.18
CA PHE A 254 2.37 -9.87 -11.77
C PHE A 254 1.27 -10.65 -11.05
N VAL A 255 0.26 -11.08 -11.78
CA VAL A 255 -0.88 -11.86 -11.26
C VAL A 255 -0.94 -13.19 -12.00
N LEU A 256 -0.98 -14.28 -11.25
CA LEU A 256 -1.18 -15.63 -11.74
C LEU A 256 -2.41 -16.22 -11.06
N ARG A 257 -3.39 -16.65 -11.84
CA ARG A 257 -4.64 -17.27 -11.36
C ARG A 257 -4.62 -18.75 -11.74
N LEU A 258 -4.77 -19.60 -10.74
CA LEU A 258 -4.71 -21.05 -10.82
C LEU A 258 -6.10 -21.58 -10.50
N ALA A 259 -6.85 -22.05 -11.49
CA ALA A 259 -8.10 -22.74 -11.22
C ALA A 259 -7.78 -24.09 -10.57
N TYR A 260 -8.40 -24.40 -9.43
CA TYR A 260 -8.36 -25.71 -8.82
C TYR A 260 -9.78 -26.30 -8.81
N ALA A 261 -9.90 -27.62 -8.87
CA ALA A 261 -11.16 -28.26 -8.50
C ALA A 261 -11.54 -27.85 -7.06
N PRO A 262 -12.84 -27.71 -6.74
CA PRO A 262 -13.26 -27.35 -5.40
C PRO A 262 -12.65 -28.31 -4.36
N GLY A 263 -11.69 -27.82 -3.57
CA GLY A 263 -11.13 -28.57 -2.46
C GLY A 263 -12.16 -28.70 -1.33
N GLY A 264 -12.12 -29.80 -0.60
CA GLY A 264 -12.90 -29.99 0.63
C GLY A 264 -12.35 -29.19 1.81
N GLU A 265 -13.03 -29.25 2.94
CA GLU A 265 -12.52 -28.71 4.21
C GLU A 265 -11.21 -29.42 4.59
N SER A 266 -10.24 -28.67 5.11
CA SER A 266 -8.93 -29.22 5.47
C SER A 266 -8.38 -28.58 6.73
N ALA A 267 -7.63 -29.36 7.51
CA ALA A 267 -6.94 -28.88 8.69
C ALA A 267 -5.54 -29.48 8.76
N VAL A 268 -4.54 -28.63 8.96
CA VAL A 268 -3.14 -29.03 9.07
C VAL A 268 -2.58 -28.53 10.40
N ALA A 269 -1.85 -29.39 11.12
CA ALA A 269 -1.11 -29.04 12.33
C ALA A 269 0.38 -29.31 12.15
N VAL A 270 1.19 -28.33 12.54
CA VAL A 270 2.64 -28.33 12.45
C VAL A 270 3.20 -28.18 13.87
N PRO A 271 3.78 -29.24 14.45
CA PRO A 271 4.43 -29.17 15.75
C PRO A 271 5.65 -28.25 15.72
N ASP A 272 5.92 -27.58 16.84
CA ASP A 272 7.15 -26.81 17.00
C ASP A 272 8.39 -27.72 17.06
N PRO A 273 9.57 -27.20 16.70
CA PRO A 273 10.83 -27.88 16.96
C PRO A 273 10.97 -28.25 18.45
N ALA A 274 11.50 -29.44 18.74
CA ALA A 274 11.71 -29.89 20.10
C ALA A 274 12.65 -28.92 20.85
N GLY A 275 12.14 -28.24 21.89
CA GLY A 275 12.92 -27.32 22.74
C GLY A 275 12.50 -25.84 22.70
N GLU A 276 11.56 -25.45 21.83
CA GLU A 276 11.08 -24.05 21.70
C GLU A 276 9.76 -23.75 22.47
N GLY A 277 9.32 -24.68 23.32
CA GLY A 277 8.15 -24.49 24.18
C GLY A 277 8.49 -23.69 25.44
N ASP A 278 7.61 -22.75 25.82
CA ASP A 278 7.63 -22.16 27.17
C ASP A 278 7.52 -23.31 28.18
N GLY A 279 8.53 -23.44 29.05
CA GLY A 279 8.88 -24.65 29.82
C GLY A 279 7.88 -25.21 30.85
N ASP A 280 6.58 -24.93 30.71
CA ASP A 280 5.53 -25.31 31.68
C ASP A 280 4.33 -26.06 31.06
N SER A 281 4.38 -26.47 29.77
CA SER A 281 3.26 -27.19 29.13
C SER A 281 3.50 -28.70 29.06
N GLU A 282 2.67 -29.51 29.72
CA GLU A 282 2.67 -31.01 29.68
C GLU A 282 2.29 -31.61 28.29
N GLY A 283 2.38 -30.84 27.22
CA GLY A 283 2.12 -31.28 25.85
C GLY A 283 2.86 -30.39 24.84
N GLY A 284 3.23 -30.96 23.69
CA GLY A 284 3.88 -30.19 22.61
C GLY A 284 3.05 -28.99 22.17
N GLN A 285 3.71 -27.91 21.77
CA GLN A 285 3.08 -26.77 21.11
C GLN A 285 3.23 -26.89 19.60
N GLY A 286 2.38 -26.18 18.87
CA GLY A 286 2.51 -26.06 17.42
C GLY A 286 1.54 -25.05 16.83
N THR A 287 1.52 -24.99 15.51
CA THR A 287 0.65 -24.12 14.71
C THR A 287 -0.36 -24.96 13.95
N TYR A 288 -1.61 -24.51 13.88
CA TYR A 288 -2.62 -25.10 13.00
C TYR A 288 -3.10 -24.10 11.94
N GLN A 289 -3.54 -24.64 10.81
CA GLN A 289 -4.31 -23.96 9.78
C GLN A 289 -5.57 -24.78 9.50
N LEU A 290 -6.71 -24.10 9.40
CA LEU A 290 -8.03 -24.68 9.18
C LEU A 290 -8.72 -23.94 8.04
N VAL A 291 -9.21 -24.68 7.06
CA VAL A 291 -9.97 -24.17 5.91
C VAL A 291 -11.38 -24.74 5.98
N VAL A 292 -12.37 -23.85 6.08
CA VAL A 292 -13.81 -24.17 6.19
C VAL A 292 -14.54 -23.63 4.98
N LEU A 293 -15.44 -24.42 4.42
CA LEU A 293 -16.27 -24.01 3.29
C LEU A 293 -17.64 -23.51 3.78
N PRO A 294 -18.23 -22.53 3.10
CA PRO A 294 -19.61 -22.13 3.37
C PRO A 294 -20.58 -23.27 3.03
N PRO A 295 -21.63 -23.50 3.83
CA PRO A 295 -22.73 -24.36 3.41
C PRO A 295 -23.52 -23.70 2.27
N GLU A 296 -24.28 -24.51 1.50
CA GLU A 296 -25.22 -23.98 0.52
C GLU A 296 -26.24 -23.05 1.21
N ALA A 297 -26.47 -21.88 0.62
CA ALA A 297 -27.35 -20.88 1.22
C ALA A 297 -28.83 -21.29 1.09
N SER A 298 -29.50 -21.51 2.23
CA SER A 298 -30.93 -21.89 2.27
C SER A 298 -31.90 -20.73 2.48
N ALA A 299 -31.43 -19.54 2.88
CA ALA A 299 -32.27 -18.45 3.37
C ALA A 299 -32.23 -17.19 2.49
N ALA A 300 -33.38 -16.52 2.35
CA ALA A 300 -33.52 -15.26 1.61
C ALA A 300 -32.65 -14.13 2.21
N PRO A 301 -32.06 -13.24 1.38
CA PRO A 301 -31.28 -12.11 1.86
C PRO A 301 -32.15 -11.11 2.63
N ARG A 302 -31.60 -10.49 3.68
CA ARG A 302 -32.24 -9.35 4.36
C ARG A 302 -32.14 -8.08 3.49
N PRO A 303 -33.08 -7.12 3.67
CA PRO A 303 -32.95 -5.78 3.09
C PRO A 303 -31.68 -5.08 3.57
N LYS A 304 -31.07 -4.30 2.70
CA LYS A 304 -29.75 -3.71 2.90
C LYS A 304 -29.82 -2.19 2.86
N ASP A 305 -28.90 -1.58 3.60
CA ASP A 305 -28.57 -0.18 3.47
C ASP A 305 -27.15 -0.09 2.93
N VAL A 306 -27.01 0.45 1.72
CA VAL A 306 -25.75 0.46 0.96
C VAL A 306 -25.25 1.89 0.73
N VAL A 307 -24.07 2.23 1.23
CA VAL A 307 -23.40 3.47 0.81
C VAL A 307 -22.29 3.13 -0.17
N LEU A 308 -22.31 3.76 -1.33
CA LEU A 308 -21.31 3.62 -2.38
C LEU A 308 -20.42 4.86 -2.41
N LEU A 309 -19.13 4.67 -2.17
CA LEU A 309 -18.09 5.68 -2.30
C LEU A 309 -17.33 5.44 -3.60
N LEU A 310 -17.31 6.43 -4.49
CA LEU A 310 -16.52 6.41 -5.72
C LEU A 310 -15.44 7.49 -5.68
N ASP A 311 -14.20 7.05 -5.73
CA ASP A 311 -13.03 7.91 -5.89
C ASP A 311 -12.97 8.47 -7.32
N ARG A 312 -12.76 9.78 -7.41
CA ARG A 312 -12.55 10.48 -8.68
C ARG A 312 -11.28 11.33 -8.67
N SER A 313 -10.28 10.96 -7.89
CA SER A 313 -8.95 11.58 -7.90
C SER A 313 -8.28 11.51 -9.28
N GLY A 314 -7.27 12.34 -9.51
CA GLY A 314 -6.57 12.40 -10.79
C GLY A 314 -5.94 11.07 -11.24
N SER A 315 -5.53 10.21 -10.30
CA SER A 315 -4.96 8.88 -10.59
C SER A 315 -5.97 7.89 -11.17
N MET A 316 -7.27 8.17 -11.00
CA MET A 316 -8.37 7.40 -11.59
C MET A 316 -8.61 7.73 -13.07
N GLY A 317 -7.80 8.59 -13.70
CA GLY A 317 -7.92 8.96 -15.12
C GLY A 317 -7.92 7.77 -16.11
N GLY A 318 -8.37 8.04 -17.34
CA GLY A 318 -8.38 7.06 -18.42
C GLY A 318 -9.31 5.86 -18.19
N TRP A 319 -8.80 4.65 -18.43
CA TRP A 319 -9.58 3.40 -18.35
C TRP A 319 -10.07 3.08 -16.93
N LYS A 320 -9.36 3.54 -15.89
CA LYS A 320 -9.72 3.27 -14.49
C LYS A 320 -11.06 3.91 -14.13
N MET A 321 -11.29 5.17 -14.52
CA MET A 321 -12.57 5.84 -14.30
C MET A 321 -13.70 5.14 -15.06
N VAL A 322 -13.44 4.67 -16.30
CA VAL A 322 -14.42 3.89 -17.06
C VAL A 322 -14.81 2.62 -16.30
N ALA A 323 -13.83 1.87 -15.81
CA ALA A 323 -14.06 0.68 -14.99
C ALA A 323 -14.78 1.01 -13.67
N ALA A 324 -14.39 2.10 -13.00
CA ALA A 324 -14.96 2.53 -11.73
C ALA A 324 -16.44 2.94 -11.86
N ARG A 325 -16.81 3.69 -12.90
CA ARG A 325 -18.20 4.03 -13.21
C ARG A 325 -19.05 2.80 -13.51
N ARG A 326 -18.50 1.85 -14.29
CA ARG A 326 -19.16 0.57 -14.59
C ARG A 326 -19.36 -0.26 -13.31
N ALA A 327 -18.33 -0.37 -12.46
CA ALA A 327 -18.41 -1.06 -11.18
C ALA A 327 -19.50 -0.44 -10.29
N ALA A 328 -19.43 0.88 -10.11
CA ALA A 328 -20.35 1.65 -9.29
C ALA A 328 -21.80 1.49 -9.77
N ALA A 329 -22.05 1.65 -11.08
CA ALA A 329 -23.39 1.48 -11.67
C ALA A 329 -23.93 0.07 -11.47
N ARG A 330 -23.09 -0.96 -11.67
CA ARG A 330 -23.46 -2.36 -11.47
C ARG A 330 -23.86 -2.64 -10.02
N VAL A 331 -23.18 -2.06 -9.04
CA VAL A 331 -23.59 -2.17 -7.62
C VAL A 331 -25.00 -1.61 -7.42
N ILE A 332 -25.30 -0.44 -7.97
CA ILE A 332 -26.63 0.19 -7.87
C ILE A 332 -27.71 -0.65 -8.57
N ASP A 333 -27.41 -1.23 -9.73
CA ASP A 333 -28.35 -2.06 -10.48
C ASP A 333 -28.72 -3.36 -9.73
N THR A 334 -27.86 -3.83 -8.82
CA THR A 334 -28.11 -5.05 -8.04
C THR A 334 -29.06 -4.84 -6.86
N LEU A 335 -29.33 -3.60 -6.48
CA LEU A 335 -30.20 -3.26 -5.37
C LEU A 335 -31.66 -3.55 -5.73
N THR A 336 -32.42 -4.08 -4.78
CA THR A 336 -33.86 -4.34 -4.90
C THR A 336 -34.67 -3.18 -4.36
N ALA A 337 -35.98 -3.13 -4.65
CA ALA A 337 -36.84 -2.04 -4.16
C ALA A 337 -36.98 -1.98 -2.63
N ASP A 338 -36.62 -3.07 -1.92
CA ASP A 338 -36.62 -3.12 -0.45
C ASP A 338 -35.32 -2.56 0.17
N ASP A 339 -34.28 -2.33 -0.65
CA ASP A 339 -32.99 -1.81 -0.23
C ASP A 339 -32.95 -0.28 -0.23
N ARG A 340 -32.08 0.29 0.60
CA ARG A 340 -31.78 1.72 0.59
C ARG A 340 -30.34 1.96 0.22
N PHE A 341 -30.05 3.11 -0.36
CA PHE A 341 -28.70 3.44 -0.73
C PHE A 341 -28.39 4.94 -0.70
N ALA A 342 -27.10 5.26 -0.68
CA ALA A 342 -26.57 6.59 -0.95
C ALA A 342 -25.32 6.46 -1.82
N VAL A 343 -25.07 7.44 -2.68
CA VAL A 343 -23.87 7.51 -3.53
C VAL A 343 -23.12 8.78 -3.21
N LEU A 344 -21.82 8.66 -2.97
CA LEU A 344 -20.91 9.79 -2.78
C LEU A 344 -19.74 9.63 -3.75
N THR A 345 -19.43 10.68 -4.48
CA THR A 345 -18.22 10.77 -5.32
C THR A 345 -17.25 11.75 -4.69
N PHE A 346 -15.96 11.42 -4.58
CA PHE A 346 -15.02 12.26 -3.84
C PHE A 346 -13.67 12.46 -4.53
N ASP A 347 -13.09 13.63 -4.28
CA ASP A 347 -11.68 13.97 -4.54
C ASP A 347 -11.11 14.66 -3.29
N HIS A 348 -10.94 15.98 -3.32
CA HIS A 348 -10.75 16.86 -2.15
C HIS A 348 -12.08 17.45 -1.66
N VAL A 349 -13.16 17.24 -2.42
CA VAL A 349 -14.56 17.60 -2.14
C VAL A 349 -15.44 16.37 -2.29
N VAL A 350 -16.51 16.29 -1.50
CA VAL A 350 -17.51 15.22 -1.57
C VAL A 350 -18.75 15.73 -2.30
N ASP A 351 -19.08 15.10 -3.43
CA ASP A 351 -20.26 15.40 -4.23
C ASP A 351 -21.31 14.30 -4.12
N ARG A 352 -22.58 14.69 -4.28
CA ARG A 352 -23.76 13.80 -4.21
C ARG A 352 -24.62 13.96 -5.46
N PRO A 353 -25.40 12.93 -5.84
CA PRO A 353 -26.33 13.03 -6.95
C PRO A 353 -27.40 14.10 -6.74
N ASP A 354 -27.56 15.00 -7.72
CA ASP A 354 -28.62 16.00 -7.70
C ASP A 354 -30.01 15.35 -7.64
N GLY A 355 -30.84 15.79 -6.69
CA GLY A 355 -32.20 15.31 -6.54
C GLY A 355 -32.33 13.95 -5.81
N LEU A 356 -31.23 13.40 -5.29
CA LEU A 356 -31.26 12.45 -4.17
C LEU A 356 -31.06 13.24 -2.88
N GLY A 357 -31.77 12.86 -1.81
CA GLY A 357 -31.63 13.52 -0.52
C GLY A 357 -30.25 13.27 0.11
N ASP A 358 -29.97 13.95 1.23
CA ASP A 358 -28.69 13.88 1.93
C ASP A 358 -28.44 12.59 2.73
N GLY A 359 -29.41 11.68 2.74
CA GLY A 359 -29.37 10.43 3.47
C GLY A 359 -29.63 9.22 2.58
N LEU A 360 -29.88 8.07 3.22
CA LEU A 360 -30.27 6.85 2.53
C LEU A 360 -31.64 7.01 1.85
N VAL A 361 -31.72 6.70 0.56
CA VAL A 361 -32.95 6.71 -0.23
C VAL A 361 -33.35 5.30 -0.64
N GLU A 362 -34.65 5.02 -0.75
CA GLU A 362 -35.15 3.73 -1.24
C GLU A 362 -34.69 3.49 -2.69
N ALA A 363 -34.28 2.26 -3.03
CA ALA A 363 -33.75 1.87 -4.34
C ALA A 363 -34.83 1.70 -5.42
N THR A 364 -35.68 2.71 -5.57
CA THR A 364 -36.64 2.80 -6.67
C THR A 364 -35.94 2.98 -8.02
N ASP A 365 -36.56 2.55 -9.11
CA ASP A 365 -36.03 2.74 -10.48
C ASP A 365 -35.62 4.19 -10.77
N ARG A 366 -36.40 5.15 -10.27
CA ARG A 366 -36.12 6.59 -10.42
C ARG A 366 -34.85 7.00 -9.68
N HIS A 367 -34.67 6.58 -8.42
CA HIS A 367 -33.49 6.92 -7.64
C HIS A 367 -32.24 6.22 -8.20
N ARG A 368 -32.35 4.94 -8.57
CA ARG A 368 -31.26 4.18 -9.21
C ARG A 368 -30.82 4.84 -10.51
N PHE A 369 -31.77 5.24 -11.37
CA PHE A 369 -31.45 5.96 -12.61
C PHE A 369 -30.68 7.26 -12.35
N ARG A 370 -31.11 8.07 -11.38
CA ARG A 370 -30.43 9.34 -11.03
C ARG A 370 -29.03 9.11 -10.46
N ALA A 371 -28.84 8.06 -9.68
CA ALA A 371 -27.53 7.68 -9.18
C ALA A 371 -26.60 7.23 -10.31
N VAL A 372 -27.07 6.41 -11.24
CA VAL A 372 -26.30 5.99 -12.41
C VAL A 372 -25.98 7.18 -13.33
N GLU A 373 -26.90 8.13 -13.50
CA GLU A 373 -26.66 9.38 -14.24
C GLU A 373 -25.55 10.22 -13.62
N HIS A 374 -25.53 10.34 -12.28
CA HIS A 374 -24.45 11.02 -11.54
C HIS A 374 -23.10 10.31 -11.73
N LEU A 375 -23.08 8.99 -11.53
CA LEU A 375 -21.89 8.17 -11.71
C LEU A 375 -21.34 8.29 -13.14
N ALA A 376 -22.20 8.30 -14.16
CA ALA A 376 -21.81 8.43 -15.56
C ALA A 376 -21.09 9.76 -15.87
N ARG A 377 -21.34 10.82 -15.07
CA ARG A 377 -20.72 12.15 -15.22
C ARG A 377 -19.48 12.34 -14.34
N ALA A 378 -19.10 11.35 -13.53
CA ALA A 378 -17.92 11.46 -12.69
C ALA A 378 -16.65 11.39 -13.55
N ASP A 379 -15.82 12.43 -13.47
CA ASP A 379 -14.53 12.52 -14.16
C ASP A 379 -13.39 12.73 -13.15
N ALA A 380 -12.21 12.20 -13.50
CA ALA A 380 -11.03 12.21 -12.64
C ALA A 380 -10.45 13.64 -12.48
N ARG A 381 -10.26 14.10 -11.24
CA ARG A 381 -9.67 15.40 -10.89
C ARG A 381 -9.26 15.47 -9.40
N GLY A 382 -8.39 16.43 -9.06
CA GLY A 382 -8.05 16.74 -7.66
C GLY A 382 -7.24 15.66 -6.93
N GLY A 383 -7.15 15.81 -5.60
CA GLY A 383 -6.48 14.85 -4.69
C GLY A 383 -7.40 13.72 -4.19
N THR A 384 -6.90 12.94 -3.23
CA THR A 384 -7.58 11.74 -2.70
C THR A 384 -7.83 11.88 -1.19
N GLU A 385 -8.68 12.83 -0.78
CA GLU A 385 -9.05 13.02 0.63
C GLU A 385 -10.06 11.95 1.08
N LEU A 386 -9.57 10.75 1.40
CA LEU A 386 -10.41 9.58 1.70
C LEU A 386 -11.09 9.63 3.08
N LEU A 387 -10.50 10.31 4.06
CA LEU A 387 -10.95 10.26 5.46
C LEU A 387 -12.35 10.87 5.67
N ALA A 388 -12.58 12.07 5.15
CA ALA A 388 -13.87 12.78 5.28
C ALA A 388 -15.06 12.05 4.62
N PRO A 389 -14.98 11.58 3.35
CA PRO A 389 -16.05 10.82 2.72
C PRO A 389 -16.30 9.48 3.41
N LEU A 390 -15.24 8.79 3.86
CA LEU A 390 -15.35 7.52 4.58
C LEU A 390 -16.09 7.69 5.92
N THR A 391 -15.73 8.71 6.68
CA THR A 391 -16.42 9.06 7.94
C THR A 391 -17.89 9.39 7.72
N SER A 392 -18.18 10.21 6.69
CA SER A 392 -19.54 10.59 6.33
C SER A 392 -20.39 9.38 5.92
N ALA A 393 -19.82 8.45 5.15
CA ALA A 393 -20.49 7.23 4.73
C ALA A 393 -20.82 6.30 5.90
N LEU A 394 -19.89 6.13 6.84
CA LEU A 394 -20.12 5.31 8.04
C LEU A 394 -21.21 5.93 8.93
N ALA A 395 -21.24 7.26 9.06
CA ALA A 395 -22.29 7.96 9.80
C ALA A 395 -23.69 7.72 9.21
N LEU A 396 -23.82 7.72 7.88
CA LEU A 396 -25.09 7.41 7.21
C LEU A 396 -25.61 5.99 7.50
N LEU A 397 -24.72 5.04 7.82
CA LEU A 397 -25.05 3.64 8.11
C LEU A 397 -25.21 3.35 9.62
N ALA A 398 -24.96 4.32 10.50
CA ALA A 398 -24.98 4.12 11.94
C ALA A 398 -26.40 3.80 12.49
N ASP A 399 -27.44 4.37 11.88
CA ASP A 399 -28.83 4.38 12.39
C ASP A 399 -29.79 3.38 11.69
N SER A 400 -29.28 2.21 11.27
CA SER A 400 -30.06 1.22 10.51
C SER A 400 -30.26 -0.12 11.23
N PRO A 401 -31.10 -0.22 12.28
CA PRO A 401 -31.35 -1.49 12.96
C PRO A 401 -32.14 -2.47 12.09
N GLY A 402 -31.77 -3.75 12.10
CA GLY A 402 -32.49 -4.82 11.39
C GLY A 402 -32.22 -4.94 9.89
N ARG A 403 -31.35 -4.10 9.32
CA ARG A 403 -30.90 -4.14 7.93
C ARG A 403 -29.42 -4.45 7.85
N ASP A 404 -29.00 -5.08 6.75
CA ASP A 404 -27.58 -5.32 6.51
C ASP A 404 -26.93 -4.00 6.06
N ARG A 405 -25.98 -3.51 6.85
CA ARG A 405 -25.27 -2.25 6.57
C ARG A 405 -24.02 -2.54 5.75
N VAL A 406 -23.92 -1.96 4.57
CA VAL A 406 -22.84 -2.23 3.62
C VAL A 406 -22.27 -0.91 3.10
N LEU A 407 -20.96 -0.75 3.21
CA LEU A 407 -20.19 0.27 2.55
C LEU A 407 -19.40 -0.37 1.41
N VAL A 408 -19.51 0.17 0.21
CA VAL A 408 -18.70 -0.22 -0.95
C VAL A 408 -17.83 0.97 -1.35
N LEU A 409 -16.51 0.81 -1.27
CA LEU A 409 -15.53 1.82 -1.66
C LEU A 409 -14.86 1.41 -2.98
N VAL A 410 -14.91 2.27 -4.00
CA VAL A 410 -14.26 2.08 -5.29
C VAL A 410 -13.14 3.12 -5.44
N THR A 411 -11.88 2.67 -5.49
CA THR A 411 -10.68 3.53 -5.47
C THR A 411 -9.46 2.76 -6.00
N ASP A 412 -8.34 3.42 -6.26
CA ASP A 412 -7.03 2.77 -6.45
C ASP A 412 -6.24 2.62 -5.13
N GLY A 413 -6.74 3.23 -4.04
CA GLY A 413 -6.21 3.12 -2.68
C GLY A 413 -4.88 3.84 -2.43
N GLN A 414 -4.45 4.72 -3.32
CA GLN A 414 -3.12 5.33 -3.26
C GLN A 414 -3.04 6.49 -2.25
N VAL A 415 -3.09 6.16 -0.95
CA VAL A 415 -3.01 7.13 0.17
C VAL A 415 -1.83 6.82 1.09
N GLY A 416 -1.20 7.87 1.65
CA GLY A 416 -0.07 7.75 2.57
C GLY A 416 -0.47 7.70 4.05
N ASN A 417 -1.63 8.27 4.42
CA ASN A 417 -2.13 8.43 5.78
C ASN A 417 -2.98 7.23 6.27
N GLU A 418 -2.63 6.01 5.86
CA GLU A 418 -3.38 4.78 6.14
C GLU A 418 -3.67 4.57 7.64
N ASP A 419 -2.67 4.78 8.49
CA ASP A 419 -2.80 4.60 9.94
C ASP A 419 -3.75 5.64 10.55
N GLN A 420 -3.71 6.88 10.07
CA GLN A 420 -4.65 7.93 10.50
C GLN A 420 -6.09 7.54 10.13
N ILE A 421 -6.30 7.05 8.90
CA ILE A 421 -7.61 6.61 8.42
C ILE A 421 -8.12 5.45 9.28
N VAL A 422 -7.33 4.38 9.41
CA VAL A 422 -7.69 3.19 10.20
C VAL A 422 -8.04 3.57 11.63
N LYS A 423 -7.24 4.42 12.28
CA LYS A 423 -7.48 4.86 13.66
C LYS A 423 -8.82 5.57 13.84
N GLN A 424 -9.21 6.43 12.89
CA GLN A 424 -10.44 7.21 12.99
C GLN A 424 -11.69 6.43 12.58
N VAL A 425 -11.57 5.51 11.61
CA VAL A 425 -12.73 4.77 11.08
C VAL A 425 -13.04 3.49 11.84
N SER A 426 -12.04 2.84 12.45
CA SER A 426 -12.24 1.57 13.17
C SER A 426 -13.31 1.65 14.27
N PRO A 427 -13.39 2.73 15.10
CA PRO A 427 -14.46 2.88 16.08
C PRO A 427 -15.86 3.09 15.47
N LEU A 428 -15.93 3.62 14.24
CA LEU A 428 -17.18 3.96 13.56
C LEU A 428 -17.80 2.78 12.81
N ILE A 429 -16.97 1.82 12.38
CA ILE A 429 -17.41 0.66 11.58
C ILE A 429 -18.45 -0.18 12.33
N GLY A 430 -18.26 -0.48 13.62
CA GLY A 430 -19.23 -1.24 14.41
C GLY A 430 -19.64 -2.58 13.75
N ALA A 431 -20.88 -2.66 13.25
CA ALA A 431 -21.43 -3.79 12.51
C ALA A 431 -21.59 -3.53 10.99
N ILE A 432 -21.07 -2.40 10.50
CA ILE A 432 -21.07 -2.02 9.09
C ILE A 432 -20.05 -2.89 8.36
N ARG A 433 -20.47 -3.44 7.22
CA ARG A 433 -19.59 -4.25 6.37
C ARG A 433 -18.90 -3.38 5.35
N VAL A 434 -17.58 -3.41 5.29
CA VAL A 434 -16.81 -2.60 4.34
C VAL A 434 -16.23 -3.48 3.24
N HIS A 435 -16.66 -3.25 2.00
CA HIS A 435 -16.10 -3.86 0.81
C HIS A 435 -15.31 -2.81 0.04
N THR A 436 -14.16 -3.21 -0.48
CA THR A 436 -13.30 -2.33 -1.28
C THR A 436 -13.14 -2.93 -2.69
N VAL A 437 -13.13 -2.06 -3.69
CA VAL A 437 -12.93 -2.39 -5.10
C VAL A 437 -11.73 -1.56 -5.56
N GLY A 438 -10.58 -2.23 -5.62
CA GLY A 438 -9.30 -1.66 -5.99
C GLY A 438 -9.09 -1.68 -7.50
N ILE A 439 -9.11 -0.53 -8.17
CA ILE A 439 -8.99 -0.44 -9.63
C ILE A 439 -7.63 0.14 -10.01
N ASP A 440 -6.68 -0.74 -10.32
CA ASP A 440 -5.37 -0.37 -10.88
C ASP A 440 -4.59 -1.63 -11.31
N ARG A 441 -3.56 -1.44 -12.11
CA ARG A 441 -2.51 -2.43 -12.38
C ARG A 441 -1.48 -2.53 -11.25
N ALA A 442 -1.39 -1.52 -10.40
CA ALA A 442 -0.57 -1.48 -9.19
C ALA A 442 -1.38 -0.86 -8.03
N VAL A 443 -2.32 -1.62 -7.47
CA VAL A 443 -3.23 -1.17 -6.40
C VAL A 443 -2.52 -1.23 -5.05
N ASN A 444 -2.83 -0.31 -4.14
CA ASN A 444 -2.50 -0.46 -2.72
C ASN A 444 -3.39 -1.55 -2.08
N ALA A 445 -3.08 -2.81 -2.39
CA ALA A 445 -3.84 -3.97 -1.93
C ALA A 445 -3.81 -4.15 -0.41
N GLY A 446 -2.68 -3.77 0.23
CA GLY A 446 -2.51 -3.84 1.67
C GLY A 446 -3.52 -2.97 2.41
N PHE A 447 -3.63 -1.69 2.03
CA PHE A 447 -4.58 -0.77 2.64
C PHE A 447 -6.05 -1.17 2.39
N LEU A 448 -6.41 -1.48 1.15
CA LEU A 448 -7.79 -1.86 0.80
C LEU A 448 -8.22 -3.17 1.45
N GLY A 449 -7.31 -4.15 1.51
CA GLY A 449 -7.51 -5.42 2.21
C GLY A 449 -7.68 -5.23 3.70
N ARG A 450 -6.85 -4.37 4.31
CA ARG A 450 -6.93 -3.99 5.73
C ARG A 450 -8.27 -3.34 6.08
N LEU A 451 -8.69 -2.34 5.31
CA LEU A 451 -9.97 -1.65 5.54
C LEU A 451 -11.16 -2.61 5.42
N ALA A 452 -11.14 -3.49 4.43
CA ALA A 452 -12.16 -4.52 4.26
C ALA A 452 -12.17 -5.54 5.41
N ALA A 453 -11.00 -5.95 5.91
CA ALA A 453 -10.88 -6.88 7.02
C ALA A 453 -11.44 -6.29 8.33
N ILE A 454 -11.16 -5.02 8.63
CA ILE A 454 -11.71 -4.32 9.81
C ILE A 454 -13.24 -4.29 9.74
N GLY A 455 -13.79 -4.03 8.54
CA GLY A 455 -15.22 -4.08 8.26
C GLY A 455 -15.81 -5.48 8.07
N ALA A 456 -15.07 -6.57 8.28
CA ALA A 456 -15.52 -7.94 8.00
C ALA A 456 -16.12 -8.15 6.59
N GLY A 457 -15.66 -7.35 5.62
CA GLY A 457 -15.97 -7.47 4.20
C GLY A 457 -14.78 -8.00 3.40
N ARG A 458 -14.73 -7.68 2.10
CA ARG A 458 -13.71 -8.20 1.18
C ARG A 458 -13.20 -7.11 0.24
N ALA A 459 -11.92 -7.19 -0.09
CA ALA A 459 -11.29 -6.39 -1.13
C ALA A 459 -11.26 -7.18 -2.44
N GLU A 460 -11.80 -6.60 -3.50
CA GLU A 460 -11.72 -7.13 -4.87
C GLU A 460 -10.81 -6.23 -5.69
N LEU A 461 -9.89 -6.80 -6.47
CA LEU A 461 -8.89 -6.05 -7.23
C LEU A 461 -9.14 -6.24 -8.73
N VAL A 462 -9.26 -5.13 -9.45
CA VAL A 462 -9.56 -5.07 -10.88
C VAL A 462 -8.36 -4.46 -11.62
N GLU A 463 -7.60 -5.32 -12.30
CA GLU A 463 -6.38 -4.96 -13.03
C GLU A 463 -6.60 -4.66 -14.52
N SER A 464 -7.79 -4.98 -15.05
CA SER A 464 -8.16 -4.81 -16.46
C SER A 464 -9.67 -4.70 -16.64
N GLU A 465 -10.11 -4.17 -17.79
CA GLU A 465 -11.54 -4.10 -18.13
C GLU A 465 -12.18 -5.49 -18.27
N ASP A 466 -11.47 -6.47 -18.81
CA ASP A 466 -11.98 -7.85 -18.99
C ASP A 466 -12.30 -8.51 -17.64
N ARG A 467 -11.50 -8.20 -16.61
CA ARG A 467 -11.70 -8.70 -15.25
C ARG A 467 -12.82 -8.00 -14.50
N LEU A 468 -13.28 -6.84 -14.97
CA LEU A 468 -14.30 -6.07 -14.27
C LEU A 468 -15.59 -6.88 -14.12
N ASP A 469 -16.05 -7.53 -15.19
CA ASP A 469 -17.33 -8.25 -15.16
C ASP A 469 -17.27 -9.45 -14.17
N GLU A 470 -16.18 -10.22 -14.16
CA GLU A 470 -15.95 -11.31 -13.18
C GLU A 470 -15.89 -10.78 -11.74
N ALA A 471 -15.10 -9.73 -11.50
CA ALA A 471 -14.99 -9.09 -10.17
C ALA A 471 -16.34 -8.57 -9.68
N MET A 472 -17.16 -8.00 -10.57
CA MET A 472 -18.49 -7.51 -10.22
C MET A 472 -19.47 -8.63 -9.87
N GLU A 473 -19.41 -9.78 -10.54
CA GLU A 473 -20.21 -10.94 -10.15
C GLU A 473 -19.83 -11.45 -8.75
N GLN A 474 -18.54 -11.44 -8.43
CA GLN A 474 -18.04 -11.83 -7.10
C GLN A 474 -18.51 -10.86 -6.02
N ILE A 475 -18.37 -9.55 -6.26
CA ILE A 475 -18.89 -8.51 -5.36
C ILE A 475 -20.40 -8.67 -5.17
N HIS A 476 -21.16 -8.90 -6.24
CA HIS A 476 -22.62 -9.10 -6.16
C HIS A 476 -23.00 -10.26 -5.24
N ARG A 477 -22.34 -11.43 -5.36
CA ARG A 477 -22.58 -12.57 -4.46
C ARG A 477 -22.26 -12.25 -2.98
N ARG A 478 -21.31 -11.35 -2.74
CA ARG A 478 -20.72 -11.07 -1.41
C ARG A 478 -21.30 -9.84 -0.69
N ILE A 479 -21.89 -8.89 -1.40
CA ILE A 479 -22.65 -7.78 -0.79
C ILE A 479 -23.81 -8.33 0.06
N GLY A 480 -24.31 -9.53 -0.25
CA GLY A 480 -25.27 -10.27 0.59
C GLY A 480 -24.71 -10.63 1.98
N ALA A 481 -25.59 -10.91 2.96
CA ALA A 481 -25.19 -11.33 4.31
C ALA A 481 -24.29 -12.59 4.29
N PRO A 482 -23.40 -12.78 5.28
CA PRO A 482 -22.77 -14.09 5.49
C PRO A 482 -23.83 -15.21 5.65
N VAL A 483 -23.49 -16.42 5.25
CA VAL A 483 -24.33 -17.62 5.43
C VAL A 483 -24.28 -18.10 6.88
N VAL A 484 -23.09 -18.00 7.50
CA VAL A 484 -22.86 -18.37 8.90
C VAL A 484 -22.14 -17.24 9.63
N THR A 485 -22.56 -16.94 10.85
CA THR A 485 -22.00 -15.91 11.74
C THR A 485 -21.68 -16.48 13.11
N GLY A 486 -20.99 -15.71 13.95
CA GLY A 486 -20.68 -16.12 15.33
C GLY A 486 -19.78 -17.36 15.37
N ILE A 487 -18.79 -17.40 14.47
CA ILE A 487 -17.92 -18.56 14.28
C ILE A 487 -17.02 -18.73 15.51
N SER A 488 -16.93 -19.96 16.00
CA SER A 488 -15.97 -20.37 17.02
C SER A 488 -15.30 -21.70 16.66
N VAL A 489 -14.08 -21.88 17.12
CA VAL A 489 -13.25 -23.06 16.84
C VAL A 489 -12.88 -23.73 18.15
N THR A 490 -13.10 -25.04 18.24
CA THR A 490 -12.67 -25.91 19.35
C THR A 490 -11.89 -27.10 18.81
N GLY A 491 -10.98 -27.65 19.61
CA GLY A 491 -10.22 -28.85 19.26
C GLY A 491 -10.69 -30.07 20.04
N ASP A 492 -10.65 -31.22 19.39
CA ASP A 492 -10.83 -32.54 20.00
C ASP A 492 -9.46 -33.22 20.13
N GLY A 493 -9.07 -33.64 21.33
CA GLY A 493 -7.75 -34.22 21.62
C GLY A 493 -6.57 -33.23 21.74
N PHE A 494 -6.75 -31.97 21.34
CA PHE A 494 -5.78 -30.88 21.53
C PHE A 494 -6.49 -29.53 21.70
N SER A 495 -5.83 -28.56 22.32
CA SER A 495 -6.45 -27.29 22.69
C SER A 495 -5.87 -26.13 21.88
N PRO A 496 -6.66 -25.47 21.01
CA PRO A 496 -6.28 -24.17 20.45
C PRO A 496 -6.00 -23.16 21.57
N LEU A 497 -4.89 -22.42 21.46
CA LEU A 497 -4.54 -21.38 22.41
C LEU A 497 -5.35 -20.11 22.13
N ASP A 498 -6.11 -19.67 23.13
CA ASP A 498 -6.86 -18.42 23.05
C ASP A 498 -5.93 -17.21 22.82
N GLY A 499 -6.43 -16.21 22.12
CA GLY A 499 -5.66 -15.01 21.78
C GLY A 499 -4.60 -15.19 20.69
N THR A 500 -4.28 -16.42 20.27
CA THR A 500 -3.30 -16.68 19.19
C THR A 500 -3.93 -16.81 17.81
N ARG A 501 -5.26 -16.84 17.71
CA ARG A 501 -5.97 -17.05 16.45
C ARG A 501 -5.85 -15.84 15.53
N SER A 502 -5.71 -16.10 14.24
CA SER A 502 -5.79 -15.11 13.17
C SER A 502 -6.69 -15.60 12.04
N PRO A 503 -7.62 -14.78 11.52
CA PRO A 503 -7.90 -13.40 11.91
C PRO A 503 -8.44 -13.28 13.35
N SER A 504 -8.02 -12.24 14.08
CA SER A 504 -8.41 -12.04 15.48
C SER A 504 -9.91 -11.80 15.66
N ARG A 505 -10.54 -11.16 14.67
CA ARG A 505 -12.00 -11.11 14.51
C ARG A 505 -12.39 -12.06 13.38
N LEU A 506 -12.97 -13.21 13.73
CA LEU A 506 -13.40 -14.19 12.73
C LEU A 506 -14.56 -13.61 11.87
N PRO A 507 -14.38 -13.50 10.55
CA PRO A 507 -15.48 -13.10 9.66
C PRO A 507 -16.50 -14.23 9.55
N GLY A 508 -17.70 -13.92 9.04
CA GLY A 508 -18.69 -14.94 8.69
C GLY A 508 -18.27 -15.79 7.48
N LEU A 509 -18.95 -16.92 7.26
CA LEU A 509 -18.79 -17.72 6.03
C LEU A 509 -19.61 -17.06 4.91
N TYR A 510 -18.99 -16.83 3.76
CA TYR A 510 -19.62 -16.23 2.59
C TYR A 510 -19.70 -17.25 1.45
N PRO A 511 -20.74 -17.22 0.61
CA PRO A 511 -20.84 -18.12 -0.53
C PRO A 511 -19.60 -18.01 -1.44
N GLY A 512 -19.02 -19.15 -1.83
CA GLY A 512 -17.89 -19.22 -2.77
C GLY A 512 -16.52 -18.82 -2.20
N ALA A 513 -16.43 -18.41 -0.92
CA ALA A 513 -15.17 -18.03 -0.29
C ALA A 513 -14.89 -18.90 0.94
N PRO A 514 -13.77 -19.65 0.98
CA PRO A 514 -13.40 -20.38 2.18
C PRO A 514 -13.01 -19.42 3.30
N LEU A 515 -13.23 -19.86 4.54
CA LEU A 515 -12.63 -19.23 5.71
C LEU A 515 -11.35 -19.96 6.10
N VAL A 516 -10.25 -19.22 6.11
CA VAL A 516 -8.96 -19.70 6.59
C VAL A 516 -8.71 -19.16 8.00
N ILE A 517 -8.54 -20.06 8.95
CA ILE A 517 -8.23 -19.76 10.35
C ILE A 517 -6.87 -20.36 10.67
N THR A 518 -5.99 -19.58 11.29
CA THR A 518 -4.71 -20.05 11.80
C THR A 518 -4.61 -19.77 13.29
N GLY A 519 -3.81 -20.56 14.02
CA GLY A 519 -3.60 -20.34 15.44
C GLY A 519 -2.55 -21.28 16.02
N ARG A 520 -2.27 -21.10 17.32
CA ARG A 520 -1.39 -21.98 18.07
C ARG A 520 -2.22 -23.02 18.83
N TYR A 521 -1.61 -24.14 19.15
CA TYR A 521 -2.24 -25.16 19.99
C TYR A 521 -1.27 -25.74 21.02
N THR A 522 -1.83 -26.39 22.03
CA THR A 522 -1.13 -27.26 22.97
C THR A 522 -1.70 -28.67 22.93
N GLY A 523 -0.83 -29.65 23.20
CA GLY A 523 -1.19 -31.07 23.19
C GLY A 523 -0.83 -31.75 21.88
N THR A 524 -1.41 -32.94 21.68
CA THR A 524 -1.03 -33.85 20.60
C THR A 524 -2.10 -33.78 19.50
N PRO A 525 -1.79 -33.32 18.27
CA PRO A 525 -2.81 -33.09 17.24
C PRO A 525 -3.21 -34.42 16.57
N ASP A 526 -3.98 -35.25 17.27
CA ASP A 526 -4.48 -36.56 16.80
C ASP A 526 -6.02 -36.61 16.65
N GLY A 527 -6.69 -35.45 16.63
CA GLY A 527 -8.15 -35.36 16.53
C GLY A 527 -8.66 -34.43 15.42
N ALA A 528 -9.72 -33.69 15.72
CA ALA A 528 -10.40 -32.81 14.76
C ALA A 528 -10.56 -31.39 15.32
N LEU A 529 -10.59 -30.41 14.42
CA LEU A 529 -11.06 -29.06 14.76
C LEU A 529 -12.54 -28.97 14.45
N THR A 530 -13.35 -28.62 15.44
CA THR A 530 -14.78 -28.37 15.28
C THR A 530 -15.01 -26.88 15.14
N VAL A 531 -15.73 -26.49 14.09
CA VAL A 531 -16.17 -25.13 13.86
C VAL A 531 -17.67 -25.05 14.06
N THR A 532 -18.10 -24.15 14.93
CA THR A 532 -19.51 -23.89 15.22
C THR A 532 -19.89 -22.47 14.86
N GLY A 533 -21.16 -22.23 14.52
CA GLY A 533 -21.70 -20.91 14.25
C GLY A 533 -23.22 -20.92 14.15
N ARG A 534 -23.82 -19.80 13.74
CA ARG A 534 -25.26 -19.68 13.49
C ARG A 534 -25.52 -19.32 12.04
N THR A 535 -26.40 -20.09 11.40
CA THR A 535 -26.92 -19.78 10.07
C THR A 535 -27.90 -18.59 10.11
N ARG A 536 -28.29 -18.08 8.95
CA ARG A 536 -29.28 -16.97 8.87
C ARG A 536 -30.65 -17.30 9.47
N ASP A 537 -31.05 -18.57 9.41
CA ASP A 537 -32.31 -19.08 9.99
C ASP A 537 -32.17 -19.45 11.47
N ASP A 538 -31.10 -18.95 12.10
CA ASP A 538 -30.78 -19.13 13.52
C ASP A 538 -30.49 -20.59 13.94
N GLN A 539 -30.30 -21.48 12.95
CA GLN A 539 -29.88 -22.87 13.16
C GLN A 539 -28.39 -22.97 13.48
N GLU A 540 -28.03 -23.95 14.30
CA GLU A 540 -26.64 -24.27 14.62
C GLU A 540 -25.93 -24.82 13.37
N PHE A 541 -24.83 -24.18 13.00
CA PHE A 541 -23.87 -24.72 12.04
C PHE A 541 -22.76 -25.42 12.82
N ARG A 542 -22.42 -26.64 12.43
CA ARG A 542 -21.30 -27.40 13.01
C ARG A 542 -20.63 -28.23 11.94
N THR A 543 -19.32 -28.06 11.78
CA THR A 543 -18.47 -28.95 10.98
C THR A 543 -17.26 -29.40 11.79
N ALA A 544 -16.80 -30.63 11.54
CA ALA A 544 -15.61 -31.20 12.18
C ALA A 544 -14.61 -31.62 11.11
N VAL A 545 -13.43 -31.01 11.14
CA VAL A 545 -12.38 -31.21 10.15
C VAL A 545 -11.24 -31.98 10.78
N ALA A 546 -10.94 -33.17 10.24
CA ALA A 546 -9.85 -34.00 10.73
C ALA A 546 -8.50 -33.31 10.51
N VAL A 547 -7.65 -33.31 11.55
CA VAL A 547 -6.35 -32.65 11.49
C VAL A 547 -5.30 -33.59 10.92
N GLN A 548 -4.59 -33.12 9.91
CA GLN A 548 -3.44 -33.81 9.34
C GLN A 548 -2.16 -33.20 9.89
N ARG A 549 -1.23 -34.05 10.34
CA ARG A 549 0.09 -33.59 10.78
C ARG A 549 0.96 -33.31 9.57
N SER A 550 1.65 -32.18 9.62
CA SER A 550 2.63 -31.78 8.62
C SER A 550 3.92 -31.29 9.29
N SER A 551 5.03 -31.39 8.56
CA SER A 551 6.32 -30.80 8.93
C SER A 551 6.60 -29.48 8.17
N GLU A 552 5.59 -28.94 7.48
CA GLU A 552 5.72 -27.73 6.67
C GLU A 552 5.77 -26.48 7.54
N THR A 553 6.98 -26.02 7.87
CA THR A 553 7.20 -24.85 8.75
C THR A 553 6.70 -23.54 8.16
N ALA A 554 6.44 -23.47 6.85
CA ALA A 554 5.85 -22.31 6.21
C ALA A 554 4.46 -21.95 6.79
N VAL A 555 3.70 -22.93 7.28
CA VAL A 555 2.43 -22.69 7.99
C VAL A 555 2.64 -21.87 9.26
N THR A 556 3.72 -22.13 10.01
CA THR A 556 4.09 -21.35 11.21
C THR A 556 4.46 -19.92 10.84
N SER A 557 5.24 -19.71 9.78
CA SER A 557 5.57 -18.35 9.31
C SER A 557 4.34 -17.57 8.83
N LEU A 558 3.40 -18.25 8.16
CA LEU A 558 2.13 -17.65 7.73
C LEU A 558 1.25 -17.23 8.91
N TRP A 559 1.11 -18.11 9.91
CA TRP A 559 0.40 -17.76 11.14
C TRP A 559 1.07 -16.58 11.85
N ALA A 560 2.40 -16.62 12.01
CA ALA A 560 3.13 -15.54 12.69
C ALA A 560 2.92 -14.20 11.96
N ARG A 561 2.96 -14.19 10.62
CA ARG A 561 2.66 -13.00 9.83
C ARG A 561 1.22 -12.53 10.00
N ALA A 562 0.26 -13.44 9.92
CA ALA A 562 -1.16 -13.10 10.11
C ALA A 562 -1.43 -12.52 11.50
N ARG A 563 -0.81 -13.09 12.55
CA ARG A 563 -0.89 -12.59 13.92
C ARG A 563 -0.21 -11.23 14.08
N LEU A 564 0.97 -11.02 13.49
CA LEU A 564 1.65 -9.72 13.50
C LEU A 564 0.77 -8.64 12.86
N ARG A 565 0.08 -8.95 11.75
CA ARG A 565 -0.86 -8.02 11.11
C ARG A 565 -2.02 -7.64 12.02
N ASP A 566 -2.65 -8.62 12.66
CA ASP A 566 -3.73 -8.35 13.61
C ASP A 566 -3.28 -7.43 14.77
N LEU A 567 -2.07 -7.65 15.28
CA LEU A 567 -1.48 -6.82 16.34
C LEU A 567 -1.13 -5.41 15.85
N GLU A 568 -0.55 -5.28 14.66
CA GLU A 568 -0.24 -4.01 14.02
C GLU A 568 -1.51 -3.20 13.72
N ASP A 569 -2.61 -3.87 13.36
CA ASP A 569 -3.92 -3.26 13.16
C ASP A 569 -4.52 -2.70 14.46
N ALA A 570 -4.44 -3.48 15.53
CA ALA A 570 -4.84 -3.01 16.87
C ALA A 570 -3.94 -1.85 17.36
N TYR A 571 -2.64 -1.92 17.08
CA TYR A 571 -1.68 -0.85 17.38
C TYR A 571 -2.03 0.45 16.65
N SER A 572 -2.22 0.40 15.33
CA SER A 572 -2.62 1.58 14.54
C SER A 572 -3.98 2.12 14.97
N SER A 573 -4.88 1.27 15.47
CA SER A 573 -6.18 1.68 16.02
C SER A 573 -6.08 2.41 17.36
N GLY A 574 -4.92 2.39 18.03
CA GLY A 574 -4.62 3.19 19.22
C GLY A 574 -4.04 2.41 20.42
N ASP A 575 -3.95 1.08 20.36
CA ASP A 575 -3.37 0.28 21.46
C ASP A 575 -1.85 0.19 21.35
N LEU A 576 -1.17 1.24 21.80
CA LEU A 576 0.29 1.33 21.77
C LEU A 576 0.98 0.34 22.73
N SER A 577 0.25 -0.32 23.62
CA SER A 577 0.82 -1.28 24.58
C SER A 577 1.24 -2.60 23.93
N LEU A 578 0.82 -2.85 22.68
CA LEU A 578 1.09 -4.07 21.94
C LEU A 578 2.49 -4.12 21.31
N GLU A 579 3.22 -3.00 21.24
CA GLU A 579 4.54 -2.94 20.61
C GLU A 579 5.53 -4.01 21.12
N PRO A 580 5.69 -4.23 22.45
CA PRO A 580 6.57 -5.29 22.95
C PRO A 580 6.12 -6.71 22.56
N GLU A 581 4.81 -6.95 22.41
CA GLU A 581 4.28 -8.24 21.95
C GLU A 581 4.57 -8.45 20.45
N ILE A 582 4.44 -7.40 19.65
CA ILE A 582 4.75 -7.42 18.21
C ILE A 582 6.24 -7.74 18.01
N VAL A 583 7.14 -7.02 18.69
CA VAL A 583 8.59 -7.26 18.62
C VAL A 583 8.93 -8.69 19.06
N ARG A 584 8.40 -9.15 20.21
CA ARG A 584 8.65 -10.51 20.70
C ARG A 584 8.17 -11.59 19.73
N THR A 585 6.99 -11.41 19.14
CA THR A 585 6.44 -12.35 18.16
C THR A 585 7.30 -12.39 16.90
N SER A 586 7.69 -11.21 16.39
CA SER A 586 8.57 -11.08 15.21
C SER A 586 9.91 -11.78 15.41
N LEU A 587 10.60 -11.49 16.52
CA LEU A 587 11.91 -12.09 16.83
C LEU A 587 11.82 -13.59 17.11
N ARG A 588 10.77 -14.06 17.81
CA ARG A 588 10.57 -15.49 18.12
C ARG A 588 10.39 -16.33 16.85
N PHE A 589 9.59 -15.85 15.89
CA PHE A 589 9.25 -16.61 14.68
C PHE A 589 10.07 -16.21 13.46
N GLY A 590 11.01 -15.26 13.60
CA GLY A 590 11.89 -14.82 12.52
C GLY A 590 11.16 -14.14 11.36
N VAL A 591 10.06 -13.43 11.63
CA VAL A 591 9.24 -12.77 10.60
C VAL A 591 9.38 -11.26 10.72
N LEU A 592 9.85 -10.59 9.66
CA LEU A 592 9.96 -9.13 9.59
C LEU A 592 8.61 -8.44 9.86
N CYS A 593 8.63 -7.37 10.63
CA CYS A 593 7.48 -6.50 10.87
C CYS A 593 7.93 -5.03 10.95
N ARG A 594 7.00 -4.09 11.15
CA ARG A 594 7.32 -2.65 11.22
C ARG A 594 8.28 -2.23 12.35
N PHE A 595 8.48 -3.08 13.36
CA PHE A 595 9.34 -2.81 14.52
C PHE A 595 10.63 -3.63 14.52
N THR A 596 10.87 -4.45 13.50
CA THR A 596 12.11 -5.21 13.34
C THR A 596 12.72 -4.94 11.97
N ALA A 597 13.99 -5.29 11.81
CA ALA A 597 14.70 -5.16 10.55
C ALA A 597 15.76 -6.24 10.42
N PHE A 598 15.96 -6.71 9.19
CA PHE A 598 17.09 -7.58 8.87
C PHE A 598 18.32 -6.73 8.60
N VAL A 599 19.44 -7.05 9.22
CA VAL A 599 20.73 -6.37 8.95
C VAL A 599 21.83 -7.40 8.71
N ALA A 600 22.60 -7.22 7.65
CA ALA A 600 23.75 -8.03 7.30
C ALA A 600 24.99 -7.13 7.28
N VAL A 601 26.03 -7.47 8.04
CA VAL A 601 27.29 -6.72 8.11
C VAL A 601 28.45 -7.64 7.73
N ASP A 602 29.22 -7.28 6.71
CA ASP A 602 30.52 -7.92 6.44
C ASP A 602 31.56 -7.34 7.40
N GLU A 603 32.32 -8.20 8.08
CA GLU A 603 33.32 -7.77 9.07
C GLU A 603 34.49 -6.99 8.45
N ARG A 604 34.68 -7.09 7.13
CA ARG A 604 35.77 -6.43 6.40
C ARG A 604 35.51 -4.95 6.21
N VAL A 605 36.50 -4.14 6.56
CA VAL A 605 36.58 -2.74 6.17
C VAL A 605 37.03 -2.68 4.71
N VAL A 606 36.23 -2.04 3.87
CA VAL A 606 36.45 -1.93 2.41
C VAL A 606 36.51 -0.49 1.92
N ASN A 607 35.97 0.44 2.71
CA ASN A 607 35.99 1.87 2.46
C ASN A 607 36.69 2.58 3.62
N GLU A 608 38.03 2.56 3.63
CA GLU A 608 38.83 3.15 4.72
C GLU A 608 38.62 4.67 4.90
N GLY A 609 38.10 5.35 3.88
CA GLY A 609 37.79 6.79 3.92
C GLY A 609 36.39 7.14 4.41
N GLY A 610 35.48 6.16 4.51
CA GLY A 610 34.09 6.36 4.97
C GLY A 610 33.19 7.17 4.03
N ASP A 611 33.75 7.89 3.04
CA ASP A 611 32.98 8.66 2.08
C ASP A 611 32.22 7.74 1.12
N ALA A 612 30.90 7.90 1.06
CA ALA A 612 30.03 7.21 0.11
C ALA A 612 29.01 8.19 -0.49
N ARG A 613 28.76 8.04 -1.79
CA ARG A 613 27.68 8.76 -2.47
C ARG A 613 26.38 8.01 -2.24
N ARG A 614 25.39 8.71 -1.69
CA ARG A 614 24.03 8.18 -1.49
C ARG A 614 23.23 8.30 -2.79
N VAL A 615 22.53 7.24 -3.17
CA VAL A 615 21.69 7.18 -4.36
C VAL A 615 20.37 6.49 -4.02
N THR A 616 19.26 7.19 -4.17
CA THR A 616 17.92 6.60 -4.10
C THR A 616 17.54 6.07 -5.48
N GLN A 617 17.32 4.77 -5.59
CA GLN A 617 16.88 4.11 -6.81
C GLN A 617 15.45 4.56 -7.15
N PRO A 618 15.23 5.20 -8.32
CA PRO A 618 13.89 5.51 -8.79
C PRO A 618 13.16 4.24 -9.23
N VAL A 619 11.84 4.29 -9.14
CA VAL A 619 10.91 3.24 -9.58
C VAL A 619 10.22 3.63 -10.89
N GLU A 620 9.58 2.67 -11.54
CA GLU A 620 8.76 2.94 -12.72
C GLU A 620 7.51 3.76 -12.42
N MET A 621 7.01 4.50 -13.40
CA MET A 621 5.62 4.97 -13.37
C MET A 621 4.68 3.78 -13.55
N PRO A 622 3.65 3.61 -12.71
CA PRO A 622 2.69 2.53 -12.91
C PRO A 622 2.00 2.60 -14.28
N SER A 623 1.83 1.44 -14.90
CA SER A 623 1.24 1.32 -16.23
C SER A 623 -0.20 1.86 -16.27
N GLY A 624 -0.48 2.72 -17.25
CA GLY A 624 -1.82 3.29 -17.45
C GLY A 624 -2.13 4.54 -16.64
N TRP A 625 -1.16 5.07 -15.90
CA TRP A 625 -1.25 6.42 -15.34
C TRP A 625 -0.87 7.44 -16.42
N GLU A 626 -1.70 8.47 -16.58
CA GLU A 626 -1.38 9.62 -17.43
C GLU A 626 -0.40 10.52 -16.69
N THR A 627 0.65 10.99 -17.37
CA THR A 627 1.48 12.05 -16.83
C THR A 627 0.77 13.39 -16.97
N PRO A 628 0.86 14.30 -15.98
CA PRO A 628 0.48 15.69 -16.21
C PRO A 628 1.24 16.20 -17.43
N ASP A 629 0.53 16.74 -18.43
CA ASP A 629 1.16 17.35 -19.60
C ASP A 629 2.22 18.34 -19.14
N ALA A 630 3.47 18.12 -19.56
CA ALA A 630 4.51 19.11 -19.35
C ALA A 630 4.04 20.43 -19.99
N PRO A 631 4.17 21.59 -19.29
CA PRO A 631 3.78 22.86 -19.88
C PRO A 631 4.51 23.03 -21.22
N PRO A 632 3.83 23.54 -22.27
CA PRO A 632 4.46 23.70 -23.57
C PRO A 632 5.72 24.56 -23.41
N PRO A 633 6.83 24.23 -24.10
CA PRO A 633 8.05 25.01 -23.98
C PRO A 633 7.73 26.47 -24.31
N PRO A 634 8.28 27.44 -23.56
CA PRO A 634 8.04 28.85 -23.85
C PRO A 634 8.44 29.12 -25.29
N ALA A 635 7.50 29.68 -26.07
CA ALA A 635 7.76 30.05 -27.45
C ALA A 635 9.05 30.89 -27.51
N PRO A 636 9.95 30.64 -28.49
CA PRO A 636 11.22 31.35 -28.55
C PRO A 636 10.95 32.84 -28.73
N PHE A 637 11.23 33.62 -27.69
CA PHE A 637 11.32 35.07 -27.78
C PHE A 637 12.50 35.40 -28.70
N PHE A 638 12.20 35.68 -29.98
CA PHE A 638 13.15 36.32 -30.87
C PHE A 638 13.36 37.76 -30.41
N MET A 639 14.33 37.97 -29.52
CA MET A 639 14.93 39.28 -29.29
C MET A 639 15.75 39.64 -30.53
N ALA A 640 15.18 40.47 -31.40
CA ALA A 640 15.90 41.07 -32.50
C ALA A 640 17.09 41.89 -31.94
N ALA A 641 18.31 41.46 -32.27
CA ALA A 641 19.54 42.15 -31.89
C ALA A 641 19.59 43.52 -32.57
N SER A 642 19.52 44.59 -31.78
CA SER A 642 19.82 45.95 -32.21
C SER A 642 21.32 46.11 -32.42
N SER A 643 21.73 46.34 -33.66
CA SER A 643 23.09 46.79 -34.01
C SER A 643 23.21 48.32 -33.86
N PRO A 644 24.41 48.86 -33.57
CA PRO A 644 24.59 50.29 -33.34
C PRO A 644 24.73 51.11 -34.65
N PHE A 645 24.13 52.30 -34.62
CA PHE A 645 24.06 53.49 -35.52
C PHE A 645 25.30 53.84 -36.40
N PRO A 646 25.27 54.79 -37.39
CA PRO A 646 24.36 55.97 -37.51
C PRO A 646 23.92 56.42 -38.94
N GLY A 647 22.92 57.32 -39.04
CA GLY A 647 22.81 58.27 -40.17
C GLY A 647 21.41 58.67 -40.70
N ALA A 648 21.03 59.92 -40.40
CA ALA A 648 20.35 60.91 -41.27
C ALA A 648 18.97 60.63 -41.95
N VAL A 649 17.97 61.38 -41.45
CA VAL A 649 16.88 62.13 -42.14
C VAL A 649 16.34 61.70 -43.53
N GLY A 650 15.02 61.49 -43.60
CA GLY A 650 14.25 61.54 -44.85
C GLY A 650 12.76 61.23 -44.67
N ALA A 651 11.89 62.17 -45.05
CA ALA A 651 10.44 62.16 -44.86
C ALA A 651 9.66 61.28 -45.86
N GLY A 652 8.45 60.85 -45.48
CA GLY A 652 7.41 60.42 -46.43
C GLY A 652 6.38 59.42 -45.88
N ALA A 653 5.14 59.87 -45.70
CA ALA A 653 3.93 59.03 -45.76
C ALA A 653 3.21 59.32 -47.11
N PRO A 654 2.12 58.64 -47.53
CA PRO A 654 1.46 57.40 -47.07
C PRO A 654 1.21 56.40 -48.24
N GLY A 655 0.64 55.21 -47.98
CA GLY A 655 0.17 54.33 -49.05
C GLY A 655 -0.68 53.15 -48.56
N ALA A 656 -1.95 53.12 -48.98
CA ALA A 656 -2.98 52.17 -48.61
C ALA A 656 -2.94 50.82 -49.37
N VAL A 657 -3.59 49.85 -48.74
CA VAL A 657 -3.93 48.42 -49.02
C VAL A 657 -4.25 48.05 -50.49
N PRO A 658 -4.13 46.75 -50.87
CA PRO A 658 -5.35 45.95 -51.12
C PRO A 658 -5.18 44.42 -50.76
N PRO A 659 -6.10 43.47 -51.09
CA PRO A 659 -6.86 42.70 -50.09
C PRO A 659 -6.53 41.17 -50.07
N MET A 660 -7.08 40.45 -49.08
CA MET A 660 -7.03 38.98 -48.99
C MET A 660 -7.85 38.26 -50.08
N PRO A 661 -7.46 37.05 -50.50
CA PRO A 661 -8.35 36.06 -51.09
C PRO A 661 -8.79 34.96 -50.08
N PRO A 662 -9.92 34.26 -50.35
CA PRO A 662 -10.70 33.53 -49.35
C PRO A 662 -10.35 32.03 -49.23
N MET A 663 -10.76 31.43 -48.11
CA MET A 663 -10.77 29.97 -47.90
C MET A 663 -11.86 29.27 -48.73
N PRO A 664 -11.66 28.00 -49.12
CA PRO A 664 -12.74 27.10 -49.51
C PRO A 664 -13.03 26.01 -48.45
N ALA A 665 -14.30 25.64 -48.35
CA ALA A 665 -14.84 24.44 -47.68
C ALA A 665 -15.43 23.46 -48.74
N PRO A 666 -16.07 22.32 -48.41
CA PRO A 666 -15.55 20.95 -48.57
C PRO A 666 -16.23 20.10 -49.67
N GLY A 667 -15.60 18.98 -50.07
CA GLY A 667 -16.21 17.89 -50.87
C GLY A 667 -15.22 16.80 -51.33
N SER A 668 -15.43 15.55 -50.90
CA SER A 668 -14.67 14.30 -51.16
C SER A 668 -14.78 13.74 -52.61
N PRO A 669 -14.18 12.58 -53.03
CA PRO A 669 -13.25 11.62 -52.36
C PRO A 669 -12.00 11.16 -53.19
N ALA A 670 -11.00 10.61 -52.48
CA ALA A 670 -9.90 9.64 -52.83
C ALA A 670 -9.07 9.76 -54.15
N PRO A 671 -7.75 9.45 -54.08
CA PRO A 671 -7.30 8.12 -54.56
C PRO A 671 -6.16 7.44 -53.77
N GLY A 672 -6.29 6.10 -53.65
CA GLY A 672 -5.27 5.06 -53.86
C GLY A 672 -3.90 5.07 -53.13
N ARG A 673 -3.72 4.13 -52.18
CA ARG A 673 -2.40 3.62 -51.73
C ARG A 673 -1.97 2.39 -52.55
N PRO A 674 -0.67 2.13 -52.77
CA PRO A 674 -0.19 0.85 -53.31
C PRO A 674 -0.14 -0.24 -52.22
N GLY A 675 -0.64 -1.43 -52.58
CA GLY A 675 -0.71 -2.60 -51.70
C GLY A 675 0.49 -3.54 -51.80
N PHE A 676 0.71 -4.29 -50.72
CA PHE A 676 1.54 -5.48 -50.65
C PHE A 676 0.64 -6.73 -50.58
N VAL A 677 1.02 -7.80 -51.28
CA VAL A 677 0.22 -9.01 -51.57
C VAL A 677 0.81 -10.21 -50.84
N PRO A 678 0.01 -11.04 -50.13
CA PRO A 678 0.43 -12.38 -49.70
C PRO A 678 0.00 -13.45 -50.72
N PRO A 679 0.73 -14.57 -50.87
CA PRO A 679 0.35 -15.62 -51.80
C PRO A 679 -0.73 -16.54 -51.20
N ARG A 680 -1.66 -16.93 -52.07
CA ARG A 680 -2.81 -17.81 -51.81
C ARG A 680 -2.54 -19.17 -52.46
N ALA A 681 -2.82 -20.27 -51.77
CA ALA A 681 -3.03 -21.60 -52.36
C ALA A 681 -4.46 -22.08 -52.10
N LYS A 682 -4.95 -22.97 -52.97
CA LYS A 682 -6.34 -23.08 -53.44
C LYS A 682 -7.28 -23.94 -52.56
N ARG A 683 -8.59 -23.63 -52.68
CA ARG A 683 -9.77 -24.43 -52.33
C ARG A 683 -9.91 -25.71 -53.17
N ALA A 684 -10.56 -26.73 -52.60
CA ALA A 684 -11.67 -27.53 -53.18
C ALA A 684 -12.21 -28.49 -52.07
N SER A 685 -13.42 -28.28 -51.53
CA SER A 685 -14.72 -28.92 -51.85
C SER A 685 -14.97 -30.29 -51.17
N ALA A 686 -16.07 -30.37 -50.41
CA ALA A 686 -16.68 -31.58 -49.81
C ALA A 686 -17.20 -32.57 -50.89
N PRO A 687 -17.61 -33.83 -50.55
CA PRO A 687 -18.91 -34.08 -49.89
C PRO A 687 -19.02 -35.31 -48.95
N ASP A 688 -20.10 -35.29 -48.15
CA ASP A 688 -20.99 -36.33 -47.60
C ASP A 688 -20.62 -37.83 -47.57
N SER A 689 -20.90 -38.49 -46.43
CA SER A 689 -22.04 -39.43 -46.26
C SER A 689 -21.77 -40.65 -45.32
N VAL A 690 -22.75 -40.89 -44.43
CA VAL A 690 -23.31 -42.21 -44.03
C VAL A 690 -22.60 -43.09 -42.97
N ALA A 691 -23.20 -43.05 -41.77
CA ALA A 691 -23.80 -44.15 -41.00
C ALA A 691 -22.99 -45.14 -40.13
N GLU A 692 -23.59 -45.33 -38.95
CA GLU A 692 -23.93 -46.59 -38.27
C GLU A 692 -22.90 -47.35 -37.41
N SER A 693 -23.35 -47.57 -36.16
CA SER A 693 -23.15 -48.77 -35.33
C SER A 693 -21.74 -49.01 -34.77
N GLY A 694 -21.51 -49.47 -33.55
CA GLY A 694 -22.36 -49.93 -32.46
C GLY A 694 -21.41 -50.32 -31.29
N ALA A 695 -21.94 -50.33 -30.07
CA ALA A 695 -21.32 -50.99 -28.91
C ALA A 695 -21.16 -52.52 -29.20
N PRO A 696 -20.37 -53.35 -28.47
CA PRO A 696 -20.49 -53.62 -27.02
C PRO A 696 -19.12 -53.68 -26.29
N ASP A 697 -19.02 -53.47 -24.97
CA ASP A 697 -19.40 -54.27 -23.79
C ASP A 697 -18.40 -55.37 -23.36
N ALA A 698 -18.05 -55.27 -22.07
CA ALA A 698 -17.64 -56.23 -21.04
C ALA A 698 -16.63 -57.38 -21.26
N GLY A 699 -15.81 -57.57 -20.22
CA GLY A 699 -15.31 -58.90 -19.79
C GLY A 699 -13.97 -58.85 -19.05
N ARG A 700 -13.96 -58.59 -17.73
CA ARG A 700 -13.83 -59.58 -16.63
C ARG A 700 -12.62 -60.55 -16.70
N SER A 701 -11.81 -60.56 -15.64
CA SER A 701 -11.25 -61.71 -14.87
C SER A 701 -9.91 -61.28 -14.22
N SER A 702 -9.82 -61.11 -12.90
CA SER A 702 -9.74 -62.09 -11.79
C SER A 702 -8.38 -62.80 -11.64
N GLY A 703 -7.84 -62.78 -10.41
CA GLY A 703 -6.83 -63.74 -9.91
C GLY A 703 -5.59 -63.04 -9.37
N ALA A 704 -5.49 -62.79 -8.05
CA ALA A 704 -5.04 -63.72 -7.00
C ALA A 704 -3.51 -63.94 -7.07
N ASP A 705 -2.69 -63.40 -6.17
CA ASP A 705 -2.49 -63.65 -4.72
C ASP A 705 -1.32 -64.61 -4.46
N ALA A 706 -0.60 -64.32 -3.36
CA ALA A 706 0.29 -65.19 -2.57
C ALA A 706 1.69 -65.55 -3.12
N THR A 707 2.78 -65.05 -2.50
CA THR A 707 3.67 -65.73 -1.50
C THR A 707 5.03 -66.11 -2.11
N SER A 708 6.21 -66.16 -1.46
CA SER A 708 6.69 -65.93 -0.09
C SER A 708 8.24 -66.03 -0.06
N ARG A 709 8.87 -65.29 0.87
CA ARG A 709 10.02 -65.64 1.77
C ARG A 709 11.42 -66.01 1.23
N LEU A 710 12.42 -65.30 1.77
CA LEU A 710 13.64 -65.74 2.51
C LEU A 710 14.49 -64.46 2.75
N ASP A 711 14.68 -63.91 3.95
CA ASP A 711 15.43 -64.32 5.15
C ASP A 711 16.80 -63.60 5.33
N SER A 712 16.94 -62.98 6.51
CA SER A 712 18.14 -62.79 7.36
C SER A 712 19.34 -61.86 6.97
N ALA A 713 19.38 -60.69 7.66
CA ALA A 713 20.39 -60.20 8.67
C ALA A 713 21.92 -60.13 8.32
N PRO A 714 22.77 -59.31 9.01
CA PRO A 714 22.59 -58.73 10.36
C PRO A 714 23.09 -57.26 10.61
N ALA A 715 22.75 -56.75 11.80
CA ALA A 715 23.42 -55.67 12.57
C ALA A 715 23.94 -56.31 13.92
N PRO A 716 24.37 -55.62 15.02
CA PRO A 716 24.89 -54.25 15.29
C PRO A 716 26.10 -54.24 16.30
N ALA A 717 26.62 -53.06 16.68
CA ALA A 717 27.21 -52.73 18.02
C ALA A 717 27.59 -51.22 18.06
N PHE A 718 26.96 -50.33 18.86
CA PHE A 718 27.08 -50.03 20.30
C PHE A 718 28.45 -49.53 20.80
N GLY A 719 28.47 -48.30 21.36
CA GLY A 719 29.53 -47.74 22.19
C GLY A 719 29.13 -46.40 22.84
N ALA A 720 28.78 -46.46 24.13
CA ALA A 720 28.35 -45.35 25.00
C ALA A 720 29.55 -44.65 25.70
N PRO A 721 29.36 -43.47 26.35
CA PRO A 721 30.42 -42.65 26.95
C PRO A 721 30.62 -42.90 28.46
N PRO A 722 31.74 -42.42 29.06
CA PRO A 722 31.79 -42.23 30.51
C PRO A 722 32.53 -40.91 30.93
N PRO A 723 32.69 -40.57 32.23
CA PRO A 723 31.93 -39.53 32.94
C PRO A 723 32.85 -38.48 33.66
N PRO A 724 32.31 -37.55 34.49
CA PRO A 724 33.02 -36.34 34.93
C PRO A 724 33.69 -36.45 36.32
N ALA A 725 34.57 -35.50 36.64
CA ALA A 725 35.16 -35.32 37.97
C ALA A 725 35.10 -33.85 38.41
N GLN A 726 34.97 -33.68 39.73
CA GLN A 726 34.45 -32.54 40.49
C GLN A 726 35.53 -31.64 41.13
N SER A 727 35.03 -30.54 41.70
CA SER A 727 35.45 -29.77 42.91
C SER A 727 35.87 -28.33 42.63
N GLY A 728 35.44 -27.29 43.35
CA GLY A 728 34.64 -27.19 44.57
C GLY A 728 34.32 -25.71 44.89
N ILE A 729 33.33 -25.53 45.77
CA ILE A 729 32.73 -24.29 46.32
C ILE A 729 33.71 -23.62 47.33
N PRO A 730 33.61 -22.32 47.70
CA PRO A 730 32.59 -21.73 48.61
C PRO A 730 32.15 -20.31 48.15
N ALA A 731 31.24 -19.54 48.75
CA ALA A 731 30.01 -19.69 49.54
C ALA A 731 29.42 -18.27 49.73
N SER A 732 28.09 -18.16 49.69
CA SER A 732 27.21 -17.20 50.43
C SER A 732 27.14 -15.69 50.12
N ALA A 733 25.88 -15.23 50.13
CA ALA A 733 25.33 -14.01 50.78
C ALA A 733 24.85 -12.84 49.88
N VAL A 734 23.52 -12.72 49.80
CA VAL A 734 22.73 -11.46 49.76
C VAL A 734 22.67 -10.97 51.23
N PRO A 735 22.79 -9.68 51.62
CA PRO A 735 21.77 -8.66 51.29
C PRO A 735 22.18 -7.15 51.28
N ARG A 736 21.24 -6.35 50.76
CA ARG A 736 20.89 -4.94 51.14
C ARG A 736 21.96 -3.84 51.05
N GLY A 737 21.64 -2.84 50.23
CA GLY A 737 21.27 -1.52 50.76
C GLY A 737 22.31 -0.38 50.71
N PHE A 738 21.76 0.78 50.34
CA PHE A 738 22.18 2.14 50.72
C PHE A 738 23.42 2.77 50.06
N SER A 739 23.12 3.73 49.19
CA SER A 739 23.35 5.18 49.41
C SER A 739 24.75 5.77 49.30
N GLY A 740 24.80 6.89 48.58
CA GLY A 740 25.65 8.05 48.88
C GLY A 740 26.68 8.34 47.79
N LEU A 741 26.46 9.33 46.92
CA LEU A 741 26.89 10.74 47.08
C LEU A 741 28.43 10.86 47.12
N VAL A 742 29.10 11.68 46.30
CA VAL A 742 29.05 13.16 46.13
C VAL A 742 29.88 13.47 44.86
N GLY A 743 29.65 14.48 44.02
CA GLY A 743 28.79 15.66 44.04
C GLY A 743 28.93 16.42 42.71
N ARG A 744 27.87 17.11 42.26
CA ARG A 744 27.62 18.58 42.38
C ARG A 744 28.36 19.40 41.30
N GLY A 745 27.76 20.40 40.64
CA GLY A 745 26.56 21.19 40.95
C GLY A 745 25.60 21.35 39.75
N ARG A 746 24.27 21.46 39.95
CA ARG A 746 23.44 22.58 40.47
C ARG A 746 23.45 23.80 39.53
N ALA A 747 22.33 24.44 39.17
CA ALA A 747 21.03 24.62 39.84
C ALA A 747 19.92 24.96 38.78
N ALA A 748 18.70 24.42 38.89
CA ALA A 748 17.46 24.98 39.51
C ALA A 748 16.66 25.93 38.58
N GLY A 749 15.33 25.88 38.49
CA GLY A 749 14.33 25.07 39.17
C GLY A 749 12.93 25.32 38.60
N ALA A 750 12.04 24.33 38.76
CA ALA A 750 10.60 24.45 38.53
C ALA A 750 9.90 25.14 39.72
N PRO A 751 8.60 25.44 39.61
CA PRO A 751 7.69 24.55 40.35
C PRO A 751 6.43 24.13 39.58
N ALA A 752 5.96 22.94 39.90
CA ALA A 752 4.70 22.34 39.47
C ALA A 752 3.47 22.97 40.15
N ARG A 753 2.34 23.05 39.43
CA ARG A 753 0.96 23.07 39.97
C ARG A 753 0.03 22.37 38.97
N SER A 754 -0.42 21.16 39.30
CA SER A 754 -1.76 20.81 39.83
C SER A 754 -2.81 20.58 38.76
N ARG A 755 -3.11 19.30 38.51
CA ARG A 755 -4.34 18.82 37.87
C ARG A 755 -5.55 19.35 38.64
N SER A 756 -6.44 20.08 37.97
CA SER A 756 -7.81 20.26 38.42
C SER A 756 -8.74 19.52 37.45
N ARG A 757 -9.63 18.69 38.03
CA ARG A 757 -10.79 18.15 37.35
C ARG A 757 -11.76 19.31 37.13
N HIS A 758 -12.19 19.54 35.90
CA HIS A 758 -13.40 20.29 35.62
C HIS A 758 -14.45 19.36 35.02
N SER A 759 -15.48 19.11 35.82
CA SER A 759 -16.73 18.48 35.43
C SER A 759 -17.67 19.54 34.85
N GLY A 760 -18.08 19.36 33.60
CA GLY A 760 -19.38 19.75 33.05
C GLY A 760 -19.59 21.22 32.66
N SER A 761 -19.69 21.49 31.36
CA SER A 761 -20.97 21.83 30.71
C SER A 761 -20.82 21.76 29.18
N ALA A 762 -21.92 21.40 28.52
CA ALA A 762 -22.02 21.21 27.09
C ALA A 762 -22.22 22.57 26.38
N ASP A 763 -21.18 23.05 25.70
CA ASP A 763 -21.27 23.81 24.45
C ASP A 763 -19.86 23.88 23.84
N GLY A 764 -19.67 23.34 22.64
CA GLY A 764 -18.36 23.09 22.04
C GLY A 764 -17.76 24.30 21.32
N GLY A 765 -17.57 25.42 22.02
CA GLY A 765 -16.90 26.62 21.49
C GLY A 765 -15.54 26.87 22.14
N LEU A 766 -14.54 27.31 21.36
CA LEU A 766 -13.25 27.82 21.86
C LEU A 766 -13.48 28.98 22.84
N SER A 767 -12.82 28.96 24.00
CA SER A 767 -12.89 30.08 24.94
C SER A 767 -12.10 31.28 24.44
N VAL A 768 -12.47 32.50 24.87
CA VAL A 768 -11.79 33.75 24.48
C VAL A 768 -10.32 33.77 24.92
N ASP A 769 -10.00 33.12 26.05
CA ASP A 769 -8.63 33.02 26.55
C ASP A 769 -7.77 32.08 25.68
N GLU A 770 -8.31 30.94 25.23
CA GLU A 770 -7.65 30.06 24.27
C GLU A 770 -7.42 30.75 22.91
N LEU A 771 -8.39 31.56 22.46
CA LEU A 771 -8.24 32.34 21.24
C LEU A 771 -7.13 33.39 21.36
N ARG A 772 -6.94 34.01 22.53
CA ARG A 772 -5.84 34.96 22.76
C ARG A 772 -4.47 34.30 22.69
N GLU A 773 -4.34 33.08 23.20
CA GLU A 773 -3.10 32.31 23.10
C GLU A 773 -2.77 31.97 21.64
N LEU A 774 -3.76 31.53 20.87
CA LEU A 774 -3.60 31.25 19.43
C LEU A 774 -3.22 32.50 18.64
N VAL A 775 -3.86 33.63 18.91
CA VAL A 775 -3.56 34.90 18.24
C VAL A 775 -2.14 35.40 18.59
N ALA A 776 -1.64 35.17 19.81
CA ALA A 776 -0.29 35.56 20.20
C ALA A 776 0.80 34.84 19.39
N VAL A 777 0.58 33.56 19.06
CA VAL A 777 1.46 32.79 18.18
C VAL A 777 1.49 33.41 16.78
N GLU A 778 0.33 33.82 16.28
CA GLU A 778 0.21 34.37 14.94
C GLU A 778 0.84 35.76 14.78
N VAL A 779 0.80 36.60 15.82
CA VAL A 779 1.56 37.86 15.86
C VAL A 779 3.06 37.61 15.72
N THR A 780 3.56 36.56 16.37
CA THR A 780 4.99 36.19 16.30
C THR A 780 5.35 35.76 14.87
N ARG A 781 4.49 34.94 14.25
CA ARG A 781 4.63 34.48 12.86
C ARG A 781 4.64 35.64 11.86
N LEU A 782 3.74 36.61 12.00
CA LEU A 782 3.70 37.80 11.14
C LEU A 782 4.95 38.67 11.28
N ARG A 783 5.55 38.77 12.47
CA ARG A 783 6.79 39.53 12.66
C ARG A 783 7.99 38.86 12.00
N GLU A 784 8.11 37.54 12.12
CA GLU A 784 9.18 36.77 11.49
C GLU A 784 9.08 36.80 9.96
N ALA A 785 7.85 36.95 9.42
CA ALA A 785 7.56 36.99 8.00
C ALA A 785 7.63 38.39 7.35
N GLU A 786 7.93 39.45 8.10
CA GLU A 786 7.93 40.84 7.58
C GLU A 786 8.92 41.06 6.43
N GLY A 787 10.01 40.27 6.38
CA GLY A 787 11.02 40.31 5.32
C GLY A 787 10.70 39.52 4.05
N LEU A 788 9.55 38.84 3.97
CA LEU A 788 9.20 38.00 2.82
C LEU A 788 8.76 38.81 1.58
N PRO A 789 8.89 38.24 0.37
CA PRO A 789 8.33 38.80 -0.86
C PRO A 789 6.85 39.17 -0.75
N ALA A 790 6.41 40.16 -1.52
CA ALA A 790 5.05 40.69 -1.44
C ALA A 790 3.94 39.67 -1.80
N LEU A 791 4.27 38.63 -2.56
CA LEU A 791 3.32 37.55 -2.88
C LEU A 791 3.10 36.65 -1.66
N ASP A 792 4.17 36.18 -1.03
CA ASP A 792 4.10 35.34 0.17
C ASP A 792 3.45 36.07 1.36
N ARG A 793 3.69 37.38 1.50
CA ARG A 793 3.00 38.20 2.51
C ARG A 793 1.50 38.36 2.23
N ARG A 794 1.04 38.28 0.97
CA ARG A 794 -0.41 38.29 0.66
C ARG A 794 -1.02 36.95 1.04
N ASP A 795 -0.40 35.86 0.62
CA ASP A 795 -0.88 34.51 0.90
C ASP A 795 -0.99 34.26 2.42
N LEU A 796 -0.03 34.77 3.21
CA LEU A 796 -0.09 34.71 4.68
C LEU A 796 -1.24 35.53 5.28
N LEU A 797 -1.55 36.70 4.73
CA LEU A 797 -2.69 37.50 5.21
C LEU A 797 -4.04 36.86 4.83
N ASP A 798 -4.13 36.24 3.64
CA ASP A 798 -5.34 35.57 3.17
C ASP A 798 -5.61 34.27 3.97
N ASP A 799 -4.56 33.51 4.27
CA ASP A 799 -4.62 32.35 5.18
C ASP A 799 -5.01 32.77 6.61
N LEU A 800 -4.41 33.84 7.12
CA LEU A 800 -4.76 34.42 8.41
C LEU A 800 -6.25 34.83 8.48
N ALA A 801 -6.74 35.50 7.43
CA ALA A 801 -8.12 35.96 7.37
C ALA A 801 -9.11 34.79 7.34
N SER A 802 -8.78 33.73 6.60
CA SER A 802 -9.58 32.50 6.51
C SER A 802 -9.65 31.78 7.86
N ARG A 803 -8.49 31.62 8.54
CA ARG A 803 -8.43 30.99 9.86
C ARG A 803 -9.18 31.78 10.92
N LEU A 804 -9.01 33.10 10.98
CA LEU A 804 -9.73 33.95 11.91
C LEU A 804 -11.24 33.95 11.65
N THR A 805 -11.69 33.83 10.40
CA THR A 805 -13.12 33.73 10.07
C THR A 805 -13.75 32.49 10.71
N VAL A 806 -13.12 31.33 10.54
CA VAL A 806 -13.60 30.04 11.11
C VAL A 806 -13.57 30.06 12.64
N LEU A 807 -12.49 30.61 13.23
CA LEU A 807 -12.33 30.64 14.69
C LEU A 807 -13.31 31.60 15.38
N LEU A 808 -13.76 32.66 14.69
CA LEU A 808 -14.67 33.68 15.24
C LEU A 808 -16.16 33.38 15.00
N GLU A 809 -16.50 32.45 14.10
CA GLU A 809 -17.87 32.07 13.74
C GLU A 809 -18.69 31.51 14.93
N PRO A 810 -18.17 30.62 15.78
CA PRO A 810 -18.95 30.06 16.90
C PRO A 810 -19.02 30.97 18.15
N VAL A 811 -18.28 32.09 18.21
CA VAL A 811 -18.11 32.89 19.44
C VAL A 811 -18.80 34.25 19.34
N SER A 812 -19.91 34.45 20.07
CA SER A 812 -20.71 35.69 20.02
C SER A 812 -20.29 36.76 21.05
N ASP A 813 -18.99 36.92 21.31
CA ASP A 813 -18.46 37.87 22.30
C ASP A 813 -18.05 39.21 21.65
N THR A 814 -18.60 40.33 22.15
CA THR A 814 -18.30 41.70 21.68
C THR A 814 -16.84 42.15 21.89
N SER A 815 -16.07 41.47 22.72
CA SER A 815 -14.63 41.71 22.86
C SER A 815 -13.83 41.30 21.63
N LEU A 816 -14.43 40.54 20.71
CA LEU A 816 -13.86 40.08 19.45
C LEU A 816 -14.15 41.01 18.26
N ASP A 817 -14.97 42.04 18.44
CA ASP A 817 -15.32 43.00 17.38
C ASP A 817 -14.09 43.59 16.66
N PRO A 818 -12.99 43.97 17.34
CA PRO A 818 -11.79 44.45 16.66
C PRO A 818 -11.13 43.42 15.74
N VAL A 819 -11.18 42.13 16.11
CA VAL A 819 -10.62 41.03 15.32
C VAL A 819 -11.52 40.71 14.13
N ARG A 820 -12.85 40.84 14.28
CA ARG A 820 -13.82 40.71 13.19
C ARG A 820 -13.70 41.85 12.17
N GLU A 821 -13.47 43.07 12.63
CA GLU A 821 -13.16 44.21 11.76
C GLU A 821 -11.83 43.99 11.00
N LEU A 822 -10.82 43.43 11.66
CA LEU A 822 -9.56 43.06 11.01
C LEU A 822 -9.77 42.03 9.90
N VAL A 823 -10.54 40.97 10.13
CA VAL A 823 -10.86 39.96 9.10
C VAL A 823 -11.45 40.61 7.85
N THR A 824 -12.34 41.58 8.03
CA THR A 824 -12.94 42.32 6.91
C THR A 824 -11.90 43.16 6.15
N LEU A 825 -10.95 43.76 6.88
CA LEU A 825 -9.85 44.51 6.28
C LEU A 825 -8.89 43.62 5.49
N LEU A 826 -8.59 42.43 6.01
CA LEU A 826 -7.65 41.50 5.39
C LEU A 826 -8.17 40.99 4.04
N HIS A 827 -9.47 40.76 3.93
CA HIS A 827 -10.13 40.39 2.66
C HIS A 827 -10.30 41.56 1.67
N GLY A 828 -9.95 42.80 2.04
CA GLY A 828 -10.12 43.99 1.20
C GLY A 828 -8.91 44.31 0.30
N ASP A 829 -9.13 45.14 -0.73
CA ASP A 829 -8.10 45.53 -1.73
C ASP A 829 -7.12 46.64 -1.27
N GLY A 830 -6.96 46.83 0.04
CA GLY A 830 -6.08 47.88 0.60
C GLY A 830 -4.58 47.62 0.33
N PRO A 831 -3.72 48.65 0.44
CA PRO A 831 -2.27 48.49 0.33
C PRO A 831 -1.75 47.41 1.29
N LEU A 832 -0.87 46.53 0.78
CA LEU A 832 -0.41 45.34 1.51
C LEU A 832 0.27 45.70 2.84
N ASP A 833 1.15 46.70 2.83
CA ASP A 833 1.91 47.09 4.03
C ASP A 833 1.00 47.70 5.11
N ASP A 834 -0.07 48.40 4.71
CA ASP A 834 -1.07 48.93 5.65
C ASP A 834 -1.91 47.83 6.28
N ARG A 835 -2.32 46.82 5.49
CA ARG A 835 -3.02 45.63 5.98
C ARG A 835 -2.14 44.80 6.92
N TRP A 836 -0.86 44.64 6.57
CA TRP A 836 0.13 43.91 7.39
C TRP A 836 0.36 44.60 8.73
N ALA A 837 0.59 45.92 8.73
CA ALA A 837 0.77 46.70 9.95
C ALA A 837 -0.51 46.71 10.82
N ALA A 838 -1.70 46.76 10.21
CA ALA A 838 -2.96 46.65 10.93
C ALA A 838 -3.14 45.28 11.58
N ALA A 839 -2.77 44.19 10.89
CA ALA A 839 -2.85 42.83 11.41
C ALA A 839 -2.01 42.64 12.67
N ILE A 840 -0.73 43.01 12.61
CA ILE A 840 0.18 42.89 13.77
C ILE A 840 -0.35 43.69 14.95
N ARG A 841 -0.76 44.95 14.72
CA ARG A 841 -1.22 45.83 15.80
C ARG A 841 -2.48 45.31 16.49
N VAL A 842 -3.53 44.97 15.71
CA VAL A 842 -4.83 44.56 16.28
C VAL A 842 -4.72 43.22 17.00
N LEU A 843 -3.97 42.27 16.44
CA LEU A 843 -3.79 40.95 17.04
C LEU A 843 -2.91 41.02 18.31
N GLU A 844 -1.90 41.89 18.35
CA GLU A 844 -1.06 42.08 19.55
C GLU A 844 -1.81 42.76 20.69
N GLU A 845 -2.64 43.76 20.38
CA GLU A 845 -3.51 44.41 21.36
C GLU A 845 -4.53 43.42 21.94
N PHE A 846 -5.10 42.55 21.09
CA PHE A 846 -6.02 41.50 21.51
C PHE A 846 -5.34 40.45 22.39
N ALA A 847 -4.16 39.95 21.97
CA ALA A 847 -3.38 38.95 22.71
C ALA A 847 -2.95 39.45 24.11
N THR A 848 -2.65 40.74 24.25
CA THR A 848 -2.21 41.33 25.53
C THR A 848 -3.37 41.75 26.45
N GLY A 849 -4.62 41.60 26.02
CA GLY A 849 -5.81 41.89 26.82
C GLY A 849 -6.01 43.37 27.16
N LYS A 850 -5.34 44.28 26.46
CA LYS A 850 -5.55 45.72 26.62
C LYS A 850 -6.86 46.13 25.95
N PRO A 851 -7.65 47.05 26.53
CA PRO A 851 -8.85 47.54 25.88
C PRO A 851 -8.47 48.30 24.61
N VAL A 852 -8.85 47.77 23.45
CA VAL A 852 -8.75 48.46 22.16
C VAL A 852 -9.65 49.70 22.25
N PRO A 853 -9.11 50.93 22.16
CA PRO A 853 -9.94 52.13 22.32
C PRO A 853 -10.97 52.20 21.18
N LYS A 854 -12.27 52.24 21.55
CA LYS A 854 -13.37 52.57 20.63
C LYS A 854 -13.26 54.01 20.16
N ARG A 855 -12.43 54.29 19.17
CA ARG A 855 -12.51 55.51 18.36
C ARG A 855 -12.41 55.14 16.89
N SER A 856 -13.47 55.47 16.16
CA SER A 856 -13.59 55.58 14.69
C SER A 856 -12.23 55.75 14.01
N PHE A 857 -11.65 54.65 13.52
CA PHE A 857 -10.28 54.62 13.00
C PHE A 857 -10.22 54.27 11.51
N TRP A 858 -11.08 54.87 10.69
CA TRP A 858 -11.00 54.74 9.22
C TRP A 858 -11.41 56.04 8.52
N LYS A 859 -10.69 57.13 8.79
CA LYS A 859 -10.60 58.29 7.88
C LYS A 859 -9.27 59.00 8.08
N SER A 860 -8.29 58.68 7.24
CA SER A 860 -7.50 59.63 6.43
C SER A 860 -6.57 58.84 5.52
#